data_AF-A0A1G5XRQ5-F1
#
_entry.id   AF-A0A1G5XRQ5-F1
#
_cell.length_a   1.000
_cell.length_b   1.000
_cell.length_c   1.000
_cell.angle_alpha   90.00
_cell.angle_beta   90.00
_cell.angle_gamma   90.00
#
_symmetry.space_group_name_H-M   'P 1'
#
loop_
_entity.id
_entity.type
_entity.pdbx_description
1 polymer ?
#
loop_
_entity_poly.entity_id
_entity_poly.type
_entity_poly.pdbx_seq_one_letter_code
_entity_poly.pdbx_strand_id
1 'polypeptide(L)'
;MNDARLHHKTPTINALDSRGLPVRQIAYYRRDAQAPSQARIAQQDYDAAGRAVAQRDPRLFAMATGGANLRTVFSLSGKTLLLDSIDAGWRLYLPGDAGQLSHCWDQRGTYWRTTYDTQLRMTAVHEQAAGDVPRRVECRHYGDNSPESAVHNQCGALIRHDDSAGTLLIHDYGLCAKPLSQTRHLLATAERLDWPAQETDRDRLLEQGNGYTTRWRYDALAELIQQTDAAQHQQRYSFDVAGQLKSVGLQISNTATEKVIMSDLVYNASGQIESQTAGNGVVSRAVYDPANGRLTKLLTSRAASTLQDLRYTYDPVGNVTHLEDKAQPVQFGSNQRVEAASTFTYDSLYQLISATGREAAGLTSPPDLPALGKTPIDPNQLFNFTEHYEYDAGGNLIELRHRRDGNHYTRTLNVAAASNRLRAWNKGQSTPDVAVDFDANGNQQALSPGQALTWNLRNQLDGVVLVRRENAADDIERYRYDSGGQRVRKLQTTLGATRVHTREVRYLPGLEIRTRDNERLEVITLQAGRYNVRYLHWTEGRPSGIAANQIRYGLGDHLGSSSLELDDQGGLISQESYLPYGATAWQASRSAVEADYRTLRYSGKERDASGLYYYGQRYYAPWLQRWISPDPAGAVDGLNLYALVGNNPLRFVDRQGWMKEDFLQWMKEDGHARSLKMMQPPPTKHAKKRAGTHQEGPPDPDASPSFSKTKRKELVVHSHGLVEGLGVGLNEFYNLTGPKSGPEGYRGVDKTYGGTAQSESFYLKFGSYRIGNTHEYLADLAERYSATKNDPIHKIELDLDELKSEPTLSRTVEDVHELQQYTQNLIATHIDKSDNIIPTLTGGPGAHGEVRLINSVVALYPGQAEMKLSNTQLFTHKITGVDEPKPFIACFNCSGIIPESVSIQTGRHAMDYAKYNEHVLAINRAPRPGPSP
;
A
#
# COMPACT_ATOMS: atom_id res chain seq x y z
N MET A 1 2.58 15.07 -25.36
CA MET A 1 2.40 13.63 -25.69
C MET A 1 3.76 13.02 -25.88
N ASN A 2 4.10 11.95 -25.14
CA ASN A 2 5.31 11.17 -25.39
C ASN A 2 5.21 10.55 -26.80
N ASP A 3 6.23 10.76 -27.62
CA ASP A 3 6.33 10.15 -28.94
C ASP A 3 6.46 8.63 -28.77
N ALA A 4 5.47 7.85 -29.24
CA ALA A 4 5.48 6.39 -29.14
C ALA A 4 6.74 5.75 -29.75
N ARG A 5 7.43 6.46 -30.67
CA ARG A 5 8.71 6.03 -31.24
C ARG A 5 9.84 5.99 -30.22
N LEU A 6 9.74 6.70 -29.10
CA LEU A 6 10.72 6.65 -27.99
C LEU A 6 10.90 5.22 -27.48
N HIS A 7 9.80 4.47 -27.33
CA HIS A 7 9.79 3.11 -26.78
C HIS A 7 9.92 2.01 -27.87
N HIS A 8 10.03 2.39 -29.14
CA HIS A 8 10.22 1.43 -30.21
C HIS A 8 11.58 0.74 -30.09
N LYS A 9 11.58 -0.60 -29.97
CA LYS A 9 12.77 -1.44 -29.76
C LYS A 9 13.54 -1.11 -28.47
N THR A 10 12.82 -0.83 -27.38
CA THR A 10 13.43 -0.72 -26.05
C THR A 10 12.95 -1.80 -25.07
N PRO A 11 13.04 -3.10 -25.39
CA PRO A 11 12.67 -4.16 -24.46
C PRO A 11 13.66 -4.28 -23.30
N THR A 12 13.28 -4.99 -22.25
CA THR A 12 14.24 -5.53 -21.26
C THR A 12 14.52 -6.99 -21.60
N ILE A 13 15.79 -7.36 -21.70
CA ILE A 13 16.23 -8.71 -22.08
C ILE A 13 17.05 -9.30 -20.93
N ASN A 14 16.75 -10.54 -20.54
CA ASN A 14 17.58 -11.32 -19.64
C ASN A 14 18.39 -12.34 -20.45
N ALA A 15 19.72 -12.25 -20.39
CA ALA A 15 20.61 -13.26 -20.96
C ALA A 15 20.92 -14.33 -19.92
N LEU A 16 20.70 -15.59 -20.29
CA LEU A 16 20.88 -16.73 -19.40
C LEU A 16 22.19 -17.47 -19.73
N ASP A 17 22.83 -18.04 -18.72
CA ASP A 17 23.89 -19.04 -18.92
C ASP A 17 23.32 -20.44 -19.19
N SER A 18 24.21 -21.44 -19.36
CA SER A 18 23.81 -22.83 -19.59
C SER A 18 23.10 -23.51 -18.42
N ARG A 19 23.06 -22.87 -17.24
CA ARG A 19 22.34 -23.33 -16.05
C ARG A 19 20.95 -22.67 -15.93
N GLY A 20 20.61 -21.76 -16.85
CA GLY A 20 19.38 -20.98 -16.81
C GLY A 20 19.43 -19.77 -15.87
N LEU A 21 20.61 -19.39 -15.38
CA LEU A 21 20.78 -18.26 -14.46
C LEU A 21 20.93 -16.95 -15.23
N PRO A 22 20.26 -15.86 -14.83
CA PRO A 22 20.34 -14.58 -15.53
C PRO A 22 21.67 -13.88 -15.23
N VAL A 23 22.61 -13.96 -16.18
CA VAL A 23 23.96 -13.36 -16.07
C VAL A 23 24.02 -11.91 -16.52
N ARG A 24 23.08 -11.48 -17.38
CA ARG A 24 22.94 -10.08 -17.78
C ARG A 24 21.48 -9.69 -17.89
N GLN A 25 21.18 -8.48 -17.44
CA GLN A 25 19.94 -7.79 -17.76
C GLN A 25 20.27 -6.59 -18.64
N ILE A 26 19.67 -6.55 -19.82
CA ILE A 26 19.93 -5.54 -20.84
C ILE A 26 18.66 -4.72 -20.99
N ALA A 27 18.71 -3.47 -20.57
CA ALA A 27 17.68 -2.48 -20.88
C ALA A 27 18.18 -1.54 -21.97
N TYR A 28 17.29 -0.98 -22.78
CA TYR A 28 17.67 -0.05 -23.85
C TYR A 28 17.20 1.35 -23.50
N TYR A 29 18.16 2.24 -23.30
CA TYR A 29 17.99 3.65 -22.98
C TYR A 29 17.86 4.49 -24.25
N ARG A 30 16.86 5.37 -24.27
CA ARG A 30 16.65 6.40 -25.29
C ARG A 30 15.96 7.59 -24.62
N ARG A 31 16.50 8.79 -24.85
CA ARG A 31 15.94 10.06 -24.36
C ARG A 31 15.13 10.80 -25.43
N ASP A 32 15.61 10.75 -26.67
CA ASP A 32 14.97 11.36 -27.84
C ASP A 32 14.59 10.24 -28.81
N ALA A 33 13.36 10.26 -29.31
CA ALA A 33 12.85 9.29 -30.27
C ALA A 33 13.69 9.15 -31.55
N GLN A 34 14.43 10.20 -31.93
CA GLN A 34 15.34 10.17 -33.10
C GLN A 34 16.73 9.60 -32.79
N ALA A 35 17.10 9.50 -31.50
CA ALA A 35 18.41 9.00 -31.11
C ALA A 35 18.46 7.46 -31.15
N PRO A 36 19.62 6.86 -31.50
CA PRO A 36 19.80 5.42 -31.38
C PRO A 36 19.65 4.99 -29.91
N SER A 37 19.00 3.85 -29.69
CA SER A 37 18.92 3.24 -28.35
C SER A 37 20.29 2.76 -27.89
N GLN A 38 20.63 3.05 -26.65
CA GLN A 38 21.88 2.65 -25.99
C GLN A 38 21.61 1.49 -25.04
N ALA A 39 22.41 0.42 -25.11
CA ALA A 39 22.28 -0.68 -24.17
C ALA A 39 22.78 -0.30 -22.77
N ARG A 40 22.00 -0.61 -21.74
CA ARG A 40 22.34 -0.54 -20.32
C ARG A 40 22.40 -1.97 -19.80
N ILE A 41 23.61 -2.47 -19.55
CA ILE A 41 23.85 -3.87 -19.24
C ILE A 41 24.22 -4.00 -17.77
N ALA A 42 23.30 -4.49 -16.95
CA ALA A 42 23.64 -4.98 -15.62
C ALA A 42 24.15 -6.42 -15.71
N GLN A 43 25.13 -6.77 -14.89
CA GLN A 43 25.76 -8.10 -14.89
C GLN A 43 25.65 -8.75 -13.51
N GLN A 44 25.47 -10.06 -13.50
CA GLN A 44 25.54 -10.90 -12.31
C GLN A 44 26.50 -12.07 -12.53
N ASP A 45 27.42 -12.29 -11.59
CA ASP A 45 28.29 -13.44 -11.55
C ASP A 45 27.77 -14.44 -10.51
N TYR A 46 27.84 -15.73 -10.84
CA TYR A 46 27.35 -16.81 -10.00
C TYR A 46 28.46 -17.79 -9.66
N ASP A 47 28.47 -18.31 -8.44
CA ASP A 47 29.32 -19.43 -8.07
C ASP A 47 28.84 -20.75 -8.67
N ALA A 48 29.58 -21.84 -8.42
CA ALA A 48 29.23 -23.17 -8.93
C ALA A 48 27.88 -23.70 -8.40
N ALA A 49 27.42 -23.22 -7.24
CA ALA A 49 26.13 -23.57 -6.65
C ALA A 49 24.97 -22.71 -7.16
N GLY A 50 25.23 -21.78 -8.09
CA GLY A 50 24.21 -20.92 -8.70
C GLY A 50 23.79 -19.73 -7.84
N ARG A 51 24.62 -19.32 -6.88
CA ARG A 51 24.35 -18.15 -6.02
C ARG A 51 25.05 -16.91 -6.58
N ALA A 52 24.34 -15.79 -6.62
CA ALA A 52 24.88 -14.53 -7.13
C ALA A 52 25.96 -13.98 -6.18
N VAL A 53 27.23 -14.02 -6.60
CA VAL A 53 28.39 -13.63 -5.79
C VAL A 53 28.91 -12.23 -6.12
N ALA A 54 28.56 -11.69 -7.29
CA ALA A 54 28.87 -10.32 -7.65
C ALA A 54 27.77 -9.74 -8.56
N GLN A 55 27.44 -8.47 -8.36
CA GLN A 55 26.45 -7.74 -9.16
C GLN A 55 27.01 -6.39 -9.58
N ARG A 56 26.82 -6.00 -10.84
CA ARG A 56 27.28 -4.74 -11.44
C ARG A 56 26.11 -4.02 -12.10
N ASP A 57 25.99 -2.73 -11.83
CA ASP A 57 25.10 -1.84 -12.57
C ASP A 57 25.68 -1.52 -13.96
N PRO A 58 24.89 -0.92 -14.87
CA PRO A 58 25.36 -0.58 -16.21
C PRO A 58 26.55 0.38 -16.28
N ARG A 59 26.74 1.25 -15.28
CA ARG A 59 27.84 2.21 -15.24
C ARG A 59 29.15 1.50 -14.89
N LEU A 60 29.16 0.71 -13.83
CA LEU A 60 30.35 0.00 -13.39
C LEU A 60 30.70 -1.17 -14.29
N PHE A 61 29.71 -1.84 -14.88
CA PHE A 61 29.96 -2.88 -15.90
C PHE A 61 30.70 -2.33 -17.13
N ALA A 62 30.40 -1.09 -17.54
CA ALA A 62 31.05 -0.45 -18.68
C ALA A 62 32.50 0.00 -18.39
N MET A 63 32.91 0.04 -17.12
CA MET A 63 34.26 0.49 -16.73
C MET A 63 35.24 -0.69 -16.69
N ALA A 64 36.37 -0.58 -17.40
CA ALA A 64 37.40 -1.63 -17.45
C ALA A 64 38.03 -1.97 -16.08
N THR A 65 37.99 -1.04 -15.13
CA THR A 65 38.46 -1.18 -13.74
C THR A 65 37.31 -1.32 -12.73
N GLY A 66 36.07 -1.43 -13.19
CA GLY A 66 34.86 -1.39 -12.36
C GLY A 66 34.75 -2.59 -11.42
N GLY A 67 34.75 -2.31 -10.10
CA GLY A 67 34.36 -3.27 -9.08
C GLY A 67 32.90 -3.68 -9.19
N ALA A 68 32.49 -4.70 -8.44
CA ALA A 68 31.08 -5.04 -8.30
C ALA A 68 30.39 -4.07 -7.33
N ASN A 69 29.15 -3.65 -7.63
CA ASN A 69 28.32 -2.87 -6.71
C ASN A 69 28.13 -3.62 -5.38
N LEU A 70 27.88 -4.92 -5.51
CA LEU A 70 27.66 -5.82 -4.38
C LEU A 70 28.40 -7.12 -4.64
N ARG A 71 29.18 -7.57 -3.65
CA ARG A 71 29.71 -8.93 -3.58
C ARG A 71 29.09 -9.65 -2.39
N THR A 72 28.91 -10.95 -2.55
CA THR A 72 28.34 -11.79 -1.50
C THR A 72 29.12 -13.08 -1.36
N VAL A 73 29.52 -13.39 -0.13
CA VAL A 73 30.12 -14.67 0.23
C VAL A 73 29.08 -15.47 1.00
N PHE A 74 28.89 -16.72 0.60
CA PHE A 74 27.93 -17.63 1.22
C PHE A 74 28.64 -18.78 1.95
N SER A 75 28.01 -19.31 2.99
CA SER A 75 28.33 -20.63 3.55
C SER A 75 28.04 -21.72 2.53
N LEU A 76 28.52 -22.95 2.75
CA LEU A 76 28.14 -24.09 1.90
C LEU A 76 26.62 -24.35 1.91
N SER A 77 25.93 -24.07 3.01
CA SER A 77 24.47 -24.16 3.14
C SER A 77 23.70 -22.99 2.50
N GLY A 78 24.38 -22.04 1.87
CA GLY A 78 23.76 -20.90 1.18
C GLY A 78 23.37 -19.73 2.08
N LYS A 79 23.82 -19.70 3.34
CA LYS A 79 23.63 -18.54 4.21
C LYS A 79 24.63 -17.44 3.86
N THR A 80 24.18 -16.20 3.77
CA THR A 80 25.07 -15.05 3.57
C THR A 80 25.99 -14.88 4.76
N LEU A 81 27.30 -14.83 4.50
CA LEU A 81 28.35 -14.59 5.49
C LEU A 81 28.93 -13.19 5.35
N LEU A 82 29.25 -12.75 4.15
CA LEU A 82 29.78 -11.40 3.90
C LEU A 82 28.95 -10.73 2.81
N LEU A 83 28.49 -9.52 3.07
CA LEU A 83 28.06 -8.56 2.06
C LEU A 83 29.16 -7.51 1.94
N ASP A 84 29.61 -7.20 0.74
CA ASP A 84 30.59 -6.14 0.46
C ASP A 84 30.00 -5.22 -0.60
N SER A 85 29.51 -4.06 -0.15
CA SER A 85 28.84 -3.06 -0.99
C SER A 85 29.70 -1.82 -1.12
N ILE A 86 29.86 -1.32 -2.34
CA ILE A 86 30.55 -0.04 -2.59
C ILE A 86 29.79 1.16 -2.04
N ASP A 87 28.47 1.01 -1.87
CA ASP A 87 27.59 2.06 -1.36
C ASP A 87 27.46 1.96 0.16
N ALA A 88 27.22 0.76 0.70
CA ALA A 88 26.89 0.53 2.11
C ALA A 88 28.02 -0.06 2.98
N GLY A 89 29.21 -0.23 2.40
CA GLY A 89 30.35 -0.90 3.04
C GLY A 89 30.15 -2.41 3.19
N TRP A 90 31.10 -3.08 3.83
CA TRP A 90 31.00 -4.51 4.12
C TRP A 90 30.29 -4.80 5.45
N ARG A 91 29.56 -5.92 5.50
CA ARG A 91 28.96 -6.51 6.70
C ARG A 91 29.24 -8.01 6.75
N LEU A 92 29.85 -8.46 7.84
CA LEU A 92 30.17 -9.86 8.12
C LEU A 92 29.18 -10.40 9.15
N TYR A 93 28.64 -11.59 8.89
CA TYR A 93 27.67 -12.27 9.72
C TYR A 93 28.23 -13.63 10.13
N LEU A 94 28.15 -13.92 11.42
CA LEU A 94 28.36 -15.26 11.96
C LEU A 94 27.03 -15.78 12.49
N PRO A 95 26.32 -16.63 11.73
CA PRO A 95 25.12 -17.29 12.21
C PRO A 95 25.49 -18.41 13.19
N GLY A 96 24.59 -18.69 14.14
CA GLY A 96 24.63 -19.90 14.95
C GLY A 96 24.09 -21.11 14.18
N ASP A 97 24.11 -22.28 14.84
CA ASP A 97 23.78 -23.57 14.20
C ASP A 97 22.35 -23.64 13.63
N ALA A 98 21.40 -22.91 14.20
CA ALA A 98 20.02 -22.83 13.70
C ALA A 98 19.81 -21.66 12.71
N GLY A 99 20.88 -20.97 12.30
CA GLY A 99 20.84 -19.84 11.39
C GLY A 99 20.48 -18.49 12.05
N GLN A 100 20.29 -18.47 13.37
CA GLN A 100 20.08 -17.25 14.14
C GLN A 100 21.32 -16.35 14.10
N LEU A 101 21.13 -15.03 14.01
CA LEU A 101 22.25 -14.10 13.97
C LEU A 101 22.96 -14.07 15.31
N SER A 102 24.20 -14.58 15.40
CA SER A 102 24.95 -14.58 16.67
C SER A 102 25.87 -13.37 16.77
N HIS A 103 26.64 -13.11 15.71
CA HIS A 103 27.54 -11.96 15.64
C HIS A 103 27.45 -11.24 14.29
N CYS A 104 27.65 -9.93 14.31
CA CYS A 104 27.76 -9.12 13.11
C CYS A 104 28.89 -8.10 13.28
N TRP A 105 29.61 -7.81 12.19
CA TRP A 105 30.58 -6.74 12.10
C TRP A 105 30.31 -5.89 10.86
N ASP A 106 30.65 -4.61 10.91
CA ASP A 106 30.62 -3.73 9.75
C ASP A 106 31.96 -3.02 9.49
N GLN A 107 32.04 -2.35 8.35
CA GLN A 107 33.25 -1.67 7.89
C GLN A 107 33.67 -0.46 8.75
N ARG A 108 32.76 0.12 9.54
CA ARG A 108 33.13 1.14 10.54
C ARG A 108 33.80 0.53 11.78
N GLY A 109 33.90 -0.80 11.85
CA GLY A 109 34.39 -1.54 13.01
C GLY A 109 33.34 -1.66 14.11
N THR A 110 32.05 -1.48 13.79
CA THR A 110 30.95 -1.78 14.69
C THR A 110 30.82 -3.29 14.85
N TYR A 111 30.53 -3.75 16.06
CA TYR A 111 30.30 -5.15 16.38
C TYR A 111 28.99 -5.31 17.16
N TRP A 112 28.19 -6.29 16.74
CA TRP A 112 26.99 -6.72 17.44
C TRP A 112 27.11 -8.16 17.89
N ARG A 113 26.61 -8.42 19.09
CA ARG A 113 26.39 -9.77 19.60
C ARG A 113 24.97 -9.93 20.11
N THR A 114 24.30 -10.96 19.62
CA THR A 114 22.95 -11.31 20.06
C THR A 114 22.99 -12.55 20.95
N THR A 115 22.36 -12.46 22.12
CA THR A 115 22.18 -13.61 23.01
C THR A 115 20.75 -14.13 22.90
N TYR A 116 20.60 -15.43 23.16
CA TYR A 116 19.34 -16.14 23.04
C TYR A 116 19.08 -17.00 24.29
N ASP A 117 17.81 -17.31 24.55
CA ASP A 117 17.43 -18.32 25.52
C ASP A 117 17.51 -19.74 24.94
N THR A 118 17.11 -20.74 25.73
CA THR A 118 17.11 -22.15 25.30
C THR A 118 16.10 -22.48 24.21
N GLN A 119 15.16 -21.57 23.91
CA GLN A 119 14.20 -21.67 22.82
C GLN A 119 14.64 -20.85 21.59
N LEU A 120 15.87 -20.34 21.57
CA LEU A 120 16.41 -19.47 20.52
C LEU A 120 15.63 -18.17 20.33
N ARG A 121 14.97 -17.69 21.38
CA ARG A 121 14.37 -16.34 21.40
C ARG A 121 15.44 -15.35 21.84
N MET A 122 15.53 -14.21 21.15
CA MET A 122 16.53 -13.19 21.45
C MET A 122 16.31 -12.59 22.84
N THR A 123 17.35 -12.55 23.67
CA THR A 123 17.29 -12.03 25.05
C THR A 123 18.03 -10.70 25.22
N ALA A 124 19.12 -10.48 24.50
CA ALA A 124 19.84 -9.21 24.53
C ALA A 124 20.66 -8.96 23.27
N VAL A 125 20.89 -7.69 22.98
CA VAL A 125 21.82 -7.22 21.94
C VAL A 125 22.89 -6.38 22.59
N HIS A 126 24.15 -6.70 22.30
CA HIS A 126 25.30 -5.93 22.72
C HIS A 126 25.92 -5.25 21.50
N GLU A 127 26.27 -3.98 21.65
CA GLU A 127 26.91 -3.15 20.63
C GLU A 127 28.25 -2.63 21.10
N GLN A 128 29.20 -2.60 20.19
CA GLN A 128 30.54 -2.09 20.41
C GLN A 128 30.99 -1.30 19.19
N ALA A 129 31.44 -0.07 19.39
CA ALA A 129 32.13 0.67 18.34
C ALA A 129 33.62 0.28 18.32
N ALA A 130 34.33 0.61 17.25
CA ALA A 130 35.76 0.33 17.15
C ALA A 130 36.55 0.93 18.34
N GLY A 131 37.23 0.08 19.10
CA GLY A 131 38.04 0.50 20.26
C GLY A 131 37.27 0.76 21.55
N ASP A 132 35.93 0.66 21.55
CA ASP A 132 35.11 0.85 22.75
C ASP A 132 34.84 -0.45 23.52
N VAL A 133 34.27 -0.33 24.72
CA VAL A 133 33.72 -1.47 25.46
C VAL A 133 32.33 -1.86 24.93
N PRO A 134 31.98 -3.17 24.88
CA PRO A 134 30.64 -3.62 24.54
C PRO A 134 29.60 -3.11 25.55
N ARG A 135 28.43 -2.70 25.05
CA ARG A 135 27.30 -2.22 25.86
C ARG A 135 26.05 -2.97 25.50
N ARG A 136 25.22 -3.31 26.48
CA ARG A 136 23.92 -3.93 26.23
C ARG A 136 22.91 -2.85 25.85
N VAL A 137 22.48 -2.86 24.61
CA VAL A 137 21.57 -1.83 24.04
C VAL A 137 20.14 -2.31 23.90
N GLU A 138 19.92 -3.62 23.93
CA GLU A 138 18.58 -4.22 24.03
C GLU A 138 18.53 -5.34 25.05
N CYS A 139 17.40 -5.44 25.75
CA CYS A 139 17.01 -6.59 26.58
C CYS A 139 15.56 -6.98 26.28
N ARG A 140 15.27 -8.28 26.24
CA ARG A 140 13.92 -8.82 26.04
C ARG A 140 13.58 -9.83 27.12
N HIS A 141 12.37 -9.70 27.64
CA HIS A 141 11.77 -10.64 28.60
C HIS A 141 10.48 -11.20 28.03
N TYR A 142 10.30 -12.53 28.12
CA TYR A 142 9.13 -13.24 27.62
C TYR A 142 8.32 -13.83 28.77
N GLY A 143 6.99 -13.84 28.64
CA GLY A 143 6.11 -14.49 29.60
C GLY A 143 6.39 -15.99 29.67
N ASP A 144 6.33 -16.52 30.89
CA ASP A 144 6.48 -17.94 31.19
C ASP A 144 5.15 -18.68 31.01
N ASN A 145 5.09 -19.95 31.41
CA ASN A 145 3.86 -20.75 31.35
C ASN A 145 3.07 -20.74 32.66
N SER A 146 3.29 -19.75 33.53
CA SER A 146 2.58 -19.61 34.80
C SER A 146 1.09 -19.30 34.57
N PRO A 147 0.22 -19.64 35.54
CA PRO A 147 -1.18 -19.19 35.51
C PRO A 147 -1.32 -17.67 35.36
N GLU A 148 -0.41 -16.90 35.95
CA GLU A 148 -0.34 -15.44 35.85
C GLU A 148 -0.11 -15.00 34.39
N SER A 149 0.91 -15.53 33.71
CA SER A 149 1.13 -15.25 32.29
C SER A 149 -0.04 -15.74 31.42
N ALA A 150 -0.66 -16.87 31.77
CA ALA A 150 -1.73 -17.46 30.99
C ALA A 150 -3.02 -16.62 30.99
N VAL A 151 -3.41 -16.02 32.12
CA VAL A 151 -4.63 -15.17 32.18
C VAL A 151 -4.53 -13.88 31.36
N HIS A 152 -3.31 -13.45 31.04
CA HIS A 152 -3.02 -12.27 30.20
C HIS A 152 -2.63 -12.63 28.75
N ASN A 153 -2.72 -13.91 28.36
CA ASN A 153 -2.25 -14.46 27.08
C ASN A 153 -0.76 -14.17 26.78
N GLN A 154 0.07 -14.13 27.83
CA GLN A 154 1.49 -13.78 27.74
C GLN A 154 2.42 -15.00 27.58
N CYS A 155 1.90 -16.23 27.65
CA CYS A 155 2.72 -17.44 27.57
C CYS A 155 3.60 -17.47 26.31
N GLY A 156 4.92 -17.35 26.51
CA GLY A 156 5.90 -17.31 25.42
C GLY A 156 5.99 -15.98 24.65
N ALA A 157 5.09 -15.04 24.92
CA ALA A 157 5.03 -13.73 24.26
C ALA A 157 6.03 -12.74 24.90
N LEU A 158 6.44 -11.72 24.15
CA LEU A 158 7.29 -10.65 24.68
C LEU A 158 6.48 -9.79 25.66
N ILE A 159 6.96 -9.60 26.89
CA ILE A 159 6.26 -8.79 27.91
C ILE A 159 7.03 -7.54 28.33
N ARG A 160 8.35 -7.52 28.13
CA ARG A 160 9.21 -6.35 28.33
C ARG A 160 10.29 -6.28 27.26
N HIS A 161 10.47 -5.09 26.71
CA HIS A 161 11.51 -4.78 25.75
C HIS A 161 12.20 -3.49 26.14
N ASP A 162 13.42 -3.60 26.67
CA ASP A 162 14.29 -2.46 26.88
C ASP A 162 15.08 -2.24 25.58
N ASP A 163 14.83 -1.15 24.87
CA ASP A 163 15.45 -0.81 23.58
C ASP A 163 16.25 0.51 23.66
N SER A 164 16.74 1.00 22.53
CA SER A 164 17.55 2.22 22.48
C SER A 164 16.81 3.51 22.86
N ALA A 165 15.48 3.49 22.99
CA ALA A 165 14.68 4.63 23.39
C ALA A 165 14.13 4.56 24.81
N GLY A 166 14.10 3.37 25.42
CA GLY A 166 13.64 3.13 26.78
C GLY A 166 13.00 1.75 26.91
N THR A 167 11.97 1.63 27.73
CA THR A 167 11.30 0.35 28.00
C THR A 167 9.89 0.35 27.42
N LEU A 168 9.54 -0.72 26.70
CA LEU A 168 8.18 -1.04 26.28
C LEU A 168 7.69 -2.25 27.08
N LEU A 169 6.63 -2.06 27.85
CA LEU A 169 5.93 -3.12 28.57
C LEU A 169 4.67 -3.52 27.81
N ILE A 170 4.41 -4.82 27.70
CA ILE A 170 3.21 -5.37 27.05
C ILE A 170 2.42 -6.17 28.09
N HIS A 171 1.31 -5.59 28.55
CA HIS A 171 0.59 -6.09 29.72
C HIS A 171 -0.39 -7.20 29.37
N ASP A 172 -1.00 -7.15 28.19
CA ASP A 172 -2.09 -8.05 27.82
C ASP A 172 -2.07 -8.32 26.32
N TYR A 173 -2.40 -9.54 25.93
CA TYR A 173 -2.64 -9.93 24.55
C TYR A 173 -4.09 -10.36 24.34
N GLY A 174 -4.63 -10.05 23.16
CA GLY A 174 -5.93 -10.55 22.74
C GLY A 174 -5.82 -12.01 22.29
N LEU A 175 -6.97 -12.67 22.10
CA LEU A 175 -7.01 -14.03 21.53
C LEU A 175 -6.42 -14.09 20.11
N CYS A 176 -6.36 -12.95 19.42
CA CYS A 176 -5.70 -12.77 18.14
C CYS A 176 -4.16 -12.61 18.24
N ALA A 177 -3.57 -12.79 19.43
CA ALA A 177 -2.15 -12.57 19.73
C ALA A 177 -1.63 -11.15 19.45
N LYS A 178 -2.52 -10.16 19.32
CA LYS A 178 -2.15 -8.73 19.26
C LYS A 178 -2.16 -8.10 20.66
N PRO A 179 -1.27 -7.12 20.93
CA PRO A 179 -1.27 -6.39 22.20
C PRO A 179 -2.60 -5.64 22.43
N LEU A 180 -3.20 -5.82 23.61
CA LEU A 180 -4.36 -5.04 24.08
C LEU A 180 -3.94 -3.80 24.88
N SER A 181 -2.75 -3.84 25.47
CA SER A 181 -2.22 -2.75 26.30
C SER A 181 -0.69 -2.75 26.26
N GLN A 182 -0.11 -1.57 26.01
CA GLN A 182 1.33 -1.36 26.06
C GLN A 182 1.66 -0.05 26.76
N THR A 183 2.75 -0.04 27.53
CA THR A 183 3.28 1.17 28.19
C THR A 183 4.70 1.42 27.75
N ARG A 184 4.96 2.60 27.18
CA ARG A 184 6.31 3.08 26.86
C ARG A 184 6.82 3.99 27.97
N HIS A 185 7.99 3.69 28.50
CA HIS A 185 8.81 4.60 29.29
C HIS A 185 10.01 5.00 28.45
N LEU A 186 10.29 6.30 28.34
CA LEU A 186 11.45 6.81 27.61
C LEU A 186 12.67 6.94 28.55
N LEU A 187 13.87 6.91 27.97
CA LEU A 187 15.10 7.19 28.71
C LEU A 187 15.13 8.63 29.23
N ALA A 188 15.55 8.80 30.49
CA ALA A 188 15.64 10.11 31.14
C ALA A 188 16.73 11.00 30.53
N THR A 189 17.85 10.41 30.10
CA THR A 189 18.97 11.12 29.49
C THR A 189 19.23 10.63 28.07
N ALA A 190 19.88 11.48 27.27
CA ALA A 190 20.31 11.16 25.91
C ALA A 190 21.71 10.51 25.86
N GLU A 191 22.27 10.14 27.01
CA GLU A 191 23.60 9.55 27.14
C GLU A 191 23.66 8.15 26.52
N ARG A 192 24.88 7.66 26.31
CA ARG A 192 25.11 6.38 25.64
C ARG A 192 24.72 5.22 26.55
N LEU A 193 23.63 4.57 26.17
CA LEU A 193 22.95 3.50 26.89
C LEU A 193 23.82 2.25 27.10
N ASP A 194 23.74 1.68 28.30
CA ASP A 194 24.20 0.34 28.65
C ASP A 194 23.25 -0.22 29.71
N TRP A 195 22.32 -1.07 29.29
CA TRP A 195 21.28 -1.61 30.17
C TRP A 195 21.88 -2.46 31.29
N PRO A 196 21.57 -2.18 32.57
CA PRO A 196 21.92 -3.04 33.69
C PRO A 196 21.30 -4.43 33.60
N ALA A 197 21.86 -5.40 34.33
CA ALA A 197 21.39 -6.78 34.27
C ALA A 197 20.03 -6.94 34.94
N GLN A 198 19.82 -6.28 36.07
CA GLN A 198 18.57 -6.33 36.83
C GLN A 198 17.58 -5.31 36.31
N GLU A 199 16.32 -5.72 36.15
CA GLU A 199 15.24 -4.86 35.64
C GLU A 199 15.01 -3.64 36.54
N THR A 200 15.13 -3.80 37.87
CA THR A 200 15.00 -2.69 38.84
C THR A 200 16.05 -1.60 38.66
N ASP A 201 17.25 -1.95 38.22
CA ASP A 201 18.29 -0.97 37.90
C ASP A 201 18.09 -0.35 36.52
N ARG A 202 17.48 -1.07 35.57
CA ARG A 202 17.07 -0.51 34.27
C ARG A 202 16.01 0.57 34.46
N ASP A 203 15.05 0.35 35.35
CA ASP A 203 13.96 1.30 35.61
C ASP A 203 14.47 2.64 36.16
N ARG A 204 15.65 2.66 36.80
CA ARG A 204 16.30 3.91 37.25
C ARG A 204 16.82 4.79 36.11
N LEU A 205 16.98 4.24 34.90
CA LEU A 205 17.41 4.99 33.71
C LEU A 205 16.22 5.64 32.96
N LEU A 206 15.00 5.29 33.33
CA LEU A 206 13.78 5.76 32.69
C LEU A 206 13.30 7.08 33.30
N GLU A 207 12.58 7.85 32.49
CA GLU A 207 11.83 9.01 32.98
C GLU A 207 10.85 8.58 34.10
N GLN A 208 10.78 9.40 35.15
CA GLN A 208 9.89 9.16 36.27
C GLN A 208 8.41 9.32 35.86
N GLY A 209 7.54 8.51 36.45
CA GLY A 209 6.09 8.54 36.21
C GLY A 209 5.54 7.22 35.65
N ASN A 210 4.26 7.22 35.30
CA ASN A 210 3.51 6.02 34.90
C ASN A 210 3.77 5.56 33.44
N GLY A 211 4.62 6.27 32.70
CA GLY A 211 4.84 6.03 31.28
C GLY A 211 3.63 6.36 30.40
N TYR A 212 3.73 6.01 29.13
CA TYR A 212 2.75 6.32 28.07
C TYR A 212 1.99 5.06 27.69
N THR A 213 0.78 4.88 28.21
CA THR A 213 0.00 3.66 28.02
C THR A 213 -1.02 3.78 26.89
N THR A 214 -0.87 2.99 25.84
CA THR A 214 -1.86 2.86 24.75
C THR A 214 -2.60 1.54 24.90
N ARG A 215 -3.91 1.55 24.62
CA ARG A 215 -4.76 0.35 24.63
C ARG A 215 -5.46 0.17 23.31
N TRP A 216 -5.69 -1.08 22.93
CA TRP A 216 -6.40 -1.46 21.71
C TRP A 216 -7.50 -2.46 22.02
N ARG A 217 -8.57 -2.38 21.23
CA ARG A 217 -9.60 -3.41 21.15
C ARG A 217 -9.71 -3.84 19.70
N TYR A 218 -9.78 -5.14 19.51
CA TYR A 218 -9.94 -5.74 18.20
C TYR A 218 -11.27 -6.48 18.15
N ASP A 219 -11.82 -6.62 16.95
CA ASP A 219 -12.81 -7.67 16.69
C ASP A 219 -12.12 -9.04 16.61
N ALA A 220 -12.89 -10.11 16.41
CA ALA A 220 -12.36 -11.47 16.33
C ALA A 220 -11.69 -11.78 14.97
N LEU A 221 -11.84 -10.93 13.96
CA LEU A 221 -10.98 -10.92 12.76
C LEU A 221 -9.62 -10.24 13.01
N ALA A 222 -9.41 -9.73 14.22
CA ALA A 222 -8.23 -8.99 14.66
C ALA A 222 -8.09 -7.60 14.03
N GLU A 223 -9.16 -7.03 13.48
CA GLU A 223 -9.20 -5.65 13.01
C GLU A 223 -9.37 -4.69 14.18
N LEU A 224 -8.72 -3.53 14.10
CA LEU A 224 -8.73 -2.54 15.17
C LEU A 224 -10.08 -1.81 15.19
N ILE A 225 -10.87 -2.00 16.25
CA ILE A 225 -12.18 -1.33 16.42
C ILE A 225 -12.12 -0.14 17.38
N GLN A 226 -11.13 -0.11 18.29
CA GLN A 226 -10.92 1.01 19.18
C GLN A 226 -9.45 1.12 19.59
N GLN A 227 -8.91 2.33 19.59
CA GLN A 227 -7.62 2.65 20.21
C GLN A 227 -7.80 3.75 21.24
N THR A 228 -7.26 3.56 22.43
CA THR A 228 -7.13 4.59 23.47
C THR A 228 -5.67 4.98 23.57
N ASP A 229 -5.33 6.23 23.25
CA ASP A 229 -3.95 6.70 23.29
C ASP A 229 -3.45 7.01 24.71
N ALA A 230 -2.17 7.39 24.83
CA ALA A 230 -1.54 7.68 26.11
C ALA A 230 -2.14 8.90 26.85
N ALA A 231 -2.83 9.79 26.14
CA ALA A 231 -3.57 10.93 26.72
C ALA A 231 -5.05 10.60 27.01
N GLN A 232 -5.45 9.33 26.82
CA GLN A 232 -6.81 8.81 27.00
C GLN A 232 -7.82 9.31 25.96
N HIS A 233 -7.39 9.80 24.80
CA HIS A 233 -8.29 10.01 23.66
C HIS A 233 -8.63 8.66 23.03
N GLN A 234 -9.88 8.49 22.59
CA GLN A 234 -10.36 7.24 22.00
C GLN A 234 -10.71 7.43 20.53
N GLN A 235 -10.07 6.64 19.68
CA GLN A 235 -10.41 6.51 18.27
C GLN A 235 -11.29 5.26 18.14
N ARG A 236 -12.40 5.35 17.40
CA ARG A 236 -13.29 4.22 17.09
C ARG A 236 -13.38 4.01 15.60
N TYR A 237 -13.37 2.75 15.21
CA TYR A 237 -13.44 2.32 13.82
C TYR A 237 -14.63 1.39 13.67
N SER A 238 -15.41 1.60 12.61
CA SER A 238 -16.51 0.71 12.24
C SER A 238 -16.29 0.25 10.82
N PHE A 239 -16.66 -1.00 10.56
CA PHE A 239 -16.43 -1.66 9.28
C PHE A 239 -17.78 -2.05 8.68
N ASP A 240 -17.82 -2.12 7.35
CA ASP A 240 -18.97 -2.67 6.63
C ASP A 240 -18.98 -4.21 6.67
N VAL A 241 -19.99 -4.81 6.04
CA VAL A 241 -20.15 -6.27 5.99
C VAL A 241 -18.99 -6.99 5.26
N ALA A 242 -18.22 -6.28 4.43
CA ALA A 242 -17.05 -6.80 3.73
C ALA A 242 -15.75 -6.62 4.53
N GLY A 243 -15.83 -6.07 5.75
CA GLY A 243 -14.67 -5.76 6.59
C GLY A 243 -13.87 -4.54 6.11
N GLN A 244 -14.45 -3.68 5.28
CA GLN A 244 -13.81 -2.43 4.85
C GLN A 244 -14.18 -1.30 5.82
N LEU A 245 -13.26 -0.35 6.05
CA LEU A 245 -13.49 0.74 6.98
C LEU A 245 -14.67 1.59 6.51
N LYS A 246 -15.70 1.76 7.33
CA LYS A 246 -16.93 2.49 7.01
C LYS A 246 -17.00 3.86 7.66
N SER A 247 -16.57 3.98 8.92
CA SER A 247 -16.59 5.25 9.65
C SER A 247 -15.50 5.31 10.71
N VAL A 248 -15.12 6.54 11.08
CA VAL A 248 -14.13 6.85 12.10
C VAL A 248 -14.68 7.89 13.07
N GLY A 249 -14.63 7.57 14.36
CA GLY A 249 -15.00 8.46 15.47
C GLY A 249 -13.80 8.81 16.35
N LEU A 250 -13.85 9.98 16.98
CA LEU A 250 -12.84 10.46 17.93
C LEU A 250 -13.52 11.05 19.16
N GLN A 251 -13.27 10.46 20.32
CA GLN A 251 -13.66 10.98 21.62
C GLN A 251 -12.43 11.55 22.34
N ILE A 252 -12.48 12.84 22.65
CA ILE A 252 -11.42 13.51 23.40
C ILE A 252 -11.54 13.17 24.88
N SER A 253 -10.40 13.16 25.57
CA SER A 253 -10.33 12.78 26.99
C SER A 253 -11.17 13.75 27.80
N ASN A 254 -11.89 13.24 28.80
CA ASN A 254 -12.81 14.01 29.64
C ASN A 254 -13.94 14.74 28.89
N THR A 255 -14.27 14.31 27.66
CA THR A 255 -15.44 14.83 26.92
C THR A 255 -16.50 13.74 26.75
N ALA A 256 -17.78 14.13 26.93
CA ALA A 256 -18.90 13.21 26.78
C ALA A 256 -19.28 12.95 25.31
N THR A 257 -18.88 13.86 24.40
CA THR A 257 -19.30 13.83 23.00
C THR A 257 -18.21 13.23 22.13
N GLU A 258 -18.57 12.18 21.40
CA GLU A 258 -17.76 11.65 20.31
C GLU A 258 -17.93 12.52 19.05
N LYS A 259 -16.81 12.89 18.43
CA LYS A 259 -16.78 13.62 17.17
C LYS A 259 -16.71 12.62 16.01
N VAL A 260 -17.58 12.78 15.04
CA VAL A 260 -17.48 12.07 13.76
C VAL A 260 -16.31 12.67 12.99
N ILE A 261 -15.34 11.84 12.62
CA ILE A 261 -14.21 12.24 11.76
C ILE A 261 -14.50 11.86 10.31
N MET A 262 -15.02 10.66 10.12
CA MET A 262 -15.45 10.16 8.81
C MET A 262 -16.78 9.47 9.01
N SER A 263 -17.82 9.97 8.36
CA SER A 263 -19.16 9.40 8.48
C SER A 263 -19.37 8.23 7.53
N ASP A 264 -18.64 8.22 6.40
CA ASP A 264 -18.87 7.24 5.35
C ASP A 264 -17.64 7.04 4.45
N LEU A 265 -17.42 5.79 4.04
CA LEU A 265 -16.56 5.40 2.93
C LEU A 265 -17.29 4.39 2.05
N VAL A 266 -17.12 4.54 0.75
CA VAL A 266 -17.65 3.65 -0.29
C VAL A 266 -16.49 3.21 -1.17
N TYR A 267 -16.49 1.92 -1.50
CA TYR A 267 -15.42 1.27 -2.24
C TYR A 267 -15.95 0.72 -3.56
N ASN A 268 -15.14 0.81 -4.61
CA ASN A 268 -15.33 -0.07 -5.75
C ASN A 268 -15.00 -1.50 -5.36
N ALA A 269 -15.38 -2.44 -6.21
CA ALA A 269 -15.15 -3.85 -5.92
C ALA A 269 -13.71 -4.34 -6.17
N SER A 270 -12.79 -3.45 -6.57
CA SER A 270 -11.35 -3.68 -6.43
C SER A 270 -10.82 -3.25 -5.05
N GLY A 271 -11.70 -2.81 -4.14
CA GLY A 271 -11.37 -2.33 -2.80
C GLY A 271 -10.78 -0.91 -2.76
N GLN A 272 -10.91 -0.13 -3.85
CA GLN A 272 -10.44 1.25 -3.91
C GLN A 272 -11.54 2.20 -3.44
N ILE A 273 -11.19 3.24 -2.68
CA ILE A 273 -12.15 4.23 -2.18
C ILE A 273 -12.68 5.07 -3.34
N GLU A 274 -13.96 4.94 -3.68
CA GLU A 274 -14.66 5.75 -4.68
C GLU A 274 -15.27 7.02 -4.09
N SER A 275 -15.77 6.95 -2.87
CA SER A 275 -16.35 8.10 -2.17
C SER A 275 -16.00 8.05 -0.69
N GLN A 276 -15.76 9.21 -0.09
CA GLN A 276 -15.58 9.34 1.36
C GLN A 276 -16.12 10.69 1.85
N THR A 277 -16.83 10.67 2.98
CA THR A 277 -17.48 11.85 3.57
C THR A 277 -16.91 12.14 4.97
N ALA A 278 -16.15 13.23 5.09
CA ALA A 278 -15.62 13.68 6.36
C ALA A 278 -16.72 14.24 7.28
N GLY A 279 -16.46 14.24 8.58
CA GLY A 279 -17.38 14.76 9.60
C GLY A 279 -17.68 16.27 9.49
N ASN A 280 -16.90 17.02 8.71
CA ASN A 280 -17.17 18.43 8.38
C ASN A 280 -18.06 18.61 7.11
N GLY A 281 -18.58 17.52 6.55
CA GLY A 281 -19.44 17.49 5.37
C GLY A 281 -18.68 17.61 4.03
N VAL A 282 -17.34 17.54 4.04
CA VAL A 282 -16.53 17.50 2.82
C VAL A 282 -16.59 16.10 2.22
N VAL A 283 -16.95 16.01 0.94
CA VAL A 283 -17.05 14.76 0.19
C VAL A 283 -15.93 14.72 -0.85
N SER A 284 -15.15 13.64 -0.86
CA SER A 284 -14.18 13.34 -1.93
C SER A 284 -14.64 12.14 -2.72
N ARG A 285 -14.62 12.27 -4.06
CA ARG A 285 -14.97 11.23 -5.02
C ARG A 285 -13.80 10.95 -5.96
N ALA A 286 -13.41 9.69 -6.07
CA ALA A 286 -12.36 9.21 -6.94
C ALA A 286 -12.96 8.45 -8.11
N VAL A 287 -12.49 8.74 -9.32
CA VAL A 287 -12.84 7.99 -10.53
C VAL A 287 -11.59 7.24 -10.97
N TYR A 288 -11.75 5.94 -11.18
CA TYR A 288 -10.68 5.07 -11.63
C TYR A 288 -10.89 4.75 -13.11
N ASP A 289 -9.80 4.78 -13.90
CA ASP A 289 -9.71 4.10 -15.19
C ASP A 289 -9.96 2.63 -14.89
N PRO A 290 -11.00 2.11 -15.47
CA PRO A 290 -11.40 0.76 -15.16
C PRO A 290 -10.69 -0.43 -15.77
N ALA A 291 -10.08 -0.23 -16.93
CA ALA A 291 -9.36 -1.30 -17.61
C ALA A 291 -8.09 -1.63 -16.84
N ASN A 292 -7.58 -0.67 -16.06
CA ASN A 292 -6.29 -0.78 -15.38
C ASN A 292 -6.31 -0.35 -13.90
N GLY A 293 -7.44 0.12 -13.36
CA GLY A 293 -7.61 0.55 -11.97
C GLY A 293 -6.93 1.88 -11.61
N ARG A 294 -6.45 2.69 -12.57
CA ARG A 294 -5.67 3.91 -12.29
C ARG A 294 -6.57 5.09 -11.94
N LEU A 295 -6.21 5.90 -10.94
CA LEU A 295 -6.98 7.09 -10.58
C LEU A 295 -6.98 8.14 -11.72
N THR A 296 -8.09 8.37 -12.40
CA THR A 296 -8.17 9.39 -13.48
C THR A 296 -8.67 10.73 -12.98
N LYS A 297 -9.46 10.75 -11.90
CA LYS A 297 -9.99 11.98 -11.31
C LYS A 297 -10.14 11.85 -9.80
N LEU A 298 -9.82 12.92 -9.07
CA LEU A 298 -10.09 13.07 -7.64
C LEU A 298 -10.77 14.42 -7.40
N LEU A 299 -12.05 14.39 -7.08
CA LEU A 299 -12.90 15.57 -6.87
C LEU A 299 -13.29 15.70 -5.41
N THR A 300 -12.92 16.80 -4.77
CA THR A 300 -13.31 17.09 -3.39
C THR A 300 -14.16 18.36 -3.34
N SER A 301 -15.30 18.30 -2.66
CA SER A 301 -16.27 19.39 -2.61
C SER A 301 -17.00 19.49 -1.27
N ARG A 302 -17.59 20.65 -1.01
CA ARG A 302 -18.48 20.90 0.13
C ARG A 302 -19.61 21.83 -0.29
N ALA A 303 -20.86 21.45 -0.01
CA ALA A 303 -22.05 22.27 -0.32
C ALA A 303 -22.01 22.89 -1.74
N ALA A 304 -21.76 22.05 -2.74
CA ALA A 304 -21.57 22.39 -4.17
C ALA A 304 -20.32 23.23 -4.53
N SER A 305 -19.52 23.70 -3.57
CA SER A 305 -18.23 24.35 -3.83
C SER A 305 -17.12 23.32 -4.03
N THR A 306 -16.45 23.36 -5.18
CA THR A 306 -15.29 22.50 -5.46
C THR A 306 -14.05 23.03 -4.76
N LEU A 307 -13.40 22.17 -3.96
CA LEU A 307 -12.17 22.48 -3.24
C LEU A 307 -10.92 21.96 -3.99
N GLN A 308 -11.07 20.85 -4.71
CA GLN A 308 -10.03 20.18 -5.49
C GLN A 308 -10.66 19.38 -6.63
N ASP A 309 -10.13 19.42 -7.85
CA ASP A 309 -10.52 18.57 -9.00
C ASP A 309 -9.25 18.13 -9.74
N LEU A 310 -8.52 17.18 -9.17
CA LEU A 310 -7.30 16.63 -9.77
C LEU A 310 -7.67 15.69 -10.91
N ARG A 311 -7.05 15.86 -12.07
CA ARG A 311 -7.23 14.99 -13.24
C ARG A 311 -5.89 14.51 -13.77
N TYR A 312 -5.83 13.22 -14.06
CA TYR A 312 -4.60 12.52 -14.41
C TYR A 312 -4.68 11.97 -15.83
N THR A 313 -3.59 12.11 -16.57
CA THR A 313 -3.36 11.38 -17.82
C THR A 313 -2.13 10.52 -17.69
N TYR A 314 -2.21 9.29 -18.19
CA TYR A 314 -1.15 8.30 -18.10
C TYR A 314 -0.62 7.93 -19.48
N ASP A 315 0.64 7.52 -19.55
CA ASP A 315 1.11 6.71 -20.67
C ASP A 315 0.64 5.24 -20.52
N PRO A 316 0.83 4.37 -21.55
CA PRO A 316 0.36 2.99 -21.48
C PRO A 316 0.93 2.19 -20.30
N VAL A 317 2.17 2.46 -19.87
CA VAL A 317 2.79 1.73 -18.75
C VAL A 317 2.40 2.28 -17.38
N GLY A 318 1.78 3.46 -17.31
CA GLY A 318 1.20 4.04 -16.11
C GLY A 318 1.99 5.18 -15.49
N ASN A 319 2.92 5.79 -16.23
CA ASN A 319 3.55 7.02 -15.79
C ASN A 319 2.59 8.19 -15.96
N VAL A 320 2.50 9.08 -14.97
CA VAL A 320 1.66 10.29 -15.04
C VAL A 320 2.30 11.26 -16.02
N THR A 321 1.63 11.56 -17.13
CA THR A 321 2.12 12.51 -18.16
C THR A 321 1.51 13.89 -18.04
N HIS A 322 0.33 14.00 -17.41
CA HIS A 322 -0.36 15.26 -17.13
C HIS A 322 -1.11 15.18 -15.81
N LEU A 323 -1.05 16.25 -15.03
CA LEU A 323 -1.82 16.46 -13.80
C LEU A 323 -2.36 17.89 -13.83
N GLU A 324 -3.68 18.05 -13.69
CA GLU A 324 -4.31 19.37 -13.58
C GLU A 324 -5.29 19.42 -12.40
N ASP A 325 -5.36 20.55 -11.71
CA ASP A 325 -6.39 20.85 -10.71
C ASP A 325 -7.40 21.85 -11.28
N LYS A 326 -8.55 21.35 -11.75
CA LYS A 326 -9.59 22.21 -12.35
C LYS A 326 -10.36 23.06 -11.34
N ALA A 327 -10.18 22.83 -10.03
CA ALA A 327 -10.77 23.69 -9.01
C ALA A 327 -10.07 25.06 -8.95
N GLN A 328 -8.85 25.15 -9.48
CA GLN A 328 -8.01 26.34 -9.38
C GLN A 328 -8.12 27.16 -10.68
N PRO A 329 -8.47 28.46 -10.58
CA PRO A 329 -8.62 29.29 -11.78
C PRO A 329 -7.27 29.53 -12.45
N VAL A 330 -7.32 29.80 -13.76
CA VAL A 330 -6.17 30.36 -14.48
C VAL A 330 -5.86 31.74 -13.90
N GLN A 331 -4.60 31.95 -13.55
CA GLN A 331 -4.13 33.19 -12.97
C GLN A 331 -3.32 33.99 -13.98
N PHE A 332 -3.51 35.31 -13.97
CA PHE A 332 -2.77 36.27 -14.79
C PHE A 332 -2.02 37.20 -13.85
N GLY A 333 -0.69 37.09 -13.86
CA GLY A 333 0.20 37.86 -12.99
C GLY A 333 1.62 37.83 -13.55
N SER A 334 2.42 38.86 -13.27
CA SER A 334 3.81 38.95 -13.74
C SER A 334 3.98 38.71 -15.25
N ASN A 335 3.01 39.19 -16.05
CA ASN A 335 2.94 38.98 -17.52
C ASN A 335 2.88 37.50 -17.96
N GLN A 336 2.43 36.60 -17.10
CA GLN A 336 2.27 35.17 -17.38
C GLN A 336 0.81 34.75 -17.25
N ARG A 337 0.43 33.76 -18.06
CA ARG A 337 -0.78 32.95 -17.87
C ARG A 337 -0.35 31.68 -17.13
N VAL A 338 -0.71 31.57 -15.85
CA VAL A 338 -0.32 30.46 -14.96
C VAL A 338 -1.53 29.56 -14.74
N GLU A 339 -1.37 28.29 -15.08
CA GLU A 339 -2.41 27.27 -14.91
C GLU A 339 -2.05 26.34 -13.76
N ALA A 340 -3.06 25.74 -13.13
CA ALA A 340 -2.88 24.66 -12.17
C ALA A 340 -2.65 23.32 -12.88
N ALA A 341 -1.75 23.29 -13.86
CA ALA A 341 -1.47 22.13 -14.69
C ALA A 341 0.04 21.87 -14.77
N SER A 342 0.39 20.59 -14.77
CA SER A 342 1.76 20.09 -14.82
C SER A 342 1.85 18.99 -15.86
N THR A 343 2.86 19.06 -16.72
CA THR A 343 3.16 18.04 -17.73
C THR A 343 4.52 17.41 -17.44
N PHE A 344 4.60 16.10 -17.63
CA PHE A 344 5.77 15.29 -17.34
C PHE A 344 6.18 14.43 -18.53
N THR A 345 7.48 14.25 -18.71
CA THR A 345 8.04 13.40 -19.76
C THR A 345 9.11 12.48 -19.19
N TYR A 346 9.23 11.29 -19.78
CA TYR A 346 10.09 10.23 -19.28
C TYR A 346 11.00 9.72 -20.40
N ASP A 347 12.16 9.16 -20.04
CA ASP A 347 12.97 8.39 -20.97
C ASP A 347 12.42 6.97 -21.17
N SER A 348 13.06 6.16 -22.02
CA SER A 348 12.64 4.78 -22.27
C SER A 348 12.84 3.82 -21.08
N LEU A 349 13.54 4.25 -20.03
CA LEU A 349 13.67 3.53 -18.75
C LEU A 349 12.67 4.04 -17.70
N TYR A 350 11.78 4.95 -18.10
CA TYR A 350 10.75 5.57 -17.27
C TYR A 350 11.29 6.46 -16.15
N GLN A 351 12.49 7.02 -16.32
CA GLN A 351 13.02 8.06 -15.43
C GLN A 351 12.45 9.43 -15.85
N LEU A 352 12.06 10.27 -14.90
CA LEU A 352 11.49 11.60 -15.18
C LEU A 352 12.55 12.51 -15.80
N ILE A 353 12.40 12.95 -17.05
CA ILE A 353 13.41 13.78 -17.74
C ILE A 353 13.00 15.25 -17.89
N SER A 354 11.71 15.58 -17.79
CA SER A 354 11.24 16.95 -17.71
C SER A 354 9.90 17.06 -17.00
N ALA A 355 9.73 18.17 -16.27
CA ALA A 355 8.49 18.54 -15.61
C ALA A 355 8.20 20.03 -15.80
N THR A 356 6.92 20.37 -15.90
CA THR A 356 6.42 21.75 -15.89
C THR A 356 5.42 21.91 -14.76
N GLY A 357 5.17 23.16 -14.36
CA GLY A 357 4.16 23.46 -13.35
C GLY A 357 4.24 24.92 -12.92
N ARG A 358 3.76 25.18 -11.71
CA ARG A 358 3.73 26.51 -11.09
C ARG A 358 4.44 26.55 -9.74
N GLU A 359 5.08 27.67 -9.46
CA GLU A 359 5.83 27.91 -8.23
C GLU A 359 5.71 29.35 -7.73
N ALA A 360 6.07 29.60 -6.48
CA ALA A 360 6.04 30.94 -5.89
C ALA A 360 7.32 31.75 -6.16
N ALA A 361 7.23 33.07 -6.12
CA ALA A 361 8.38 33.96 -5.94
C ALA A 361 9.05 33.70 -4.59
N GLY A 362 10.27 33.17 -4.61
CA GLY A 362 11.06 32.94 -3.39
C GLY A 362 11.68 31.56 -3.21
N LEU A 363 11.80 30.72 -4.24
CA LEU A 363 12.70 29.56 -4.19
C LEU A 363 14.16 30.05 -4.27
N THR A 364 14.67 30.61 -3.17
CA THR A 364 15.99 31.26 -3.15
C THR A 364 17.12 30.30 -2.81
N SER A 365 16.95 29.40 -1.84
CA SER A 365 18.00 28.45 -1.42
C SER A 365 17.41 27.20 -0.75
N PRO A 366 17.57 25.99 -1.30
CA PRO A 366 17.30 24.77 -0.55
C PRO A 366 18.27 24.63 0.64
N PRO A 367 17.85 24.09 1.80
CA PRO A 367 16.63 23.34 2.01
C PRO A 367 15.38 24.18 2.34
N ASP A 368 15.45 25.52 2.35
CA ASP A 368 14.39 26.39 2.87
C ASP A 368 13.04 26.21 2.14
N LEU A 369 11.96 26.47 2.87
CA LEU A 369 10.63 26.56 2.28
C LEU A 369 10.47 27.90 1.55
N PRO A 370 9.67 27.96 0.46
CA PRO A 370 9.32 29.24 -0.15
C PRO A 370 8.58 30.12 0.85
N ALA A 371 8.60 31.44 0.63
CA ALA A 371 7.88 32.39 1.47
C ALA A 371 6.40 32.00 1.62
N LEU A 372 5.87 32.13 2.84
CA LEU A 372 4.48 31.80 3.13
C LEU A 372 3.54 32.84 2.51
N GLY A 373 2.76 32.43 1.50
CA GLY A 373 1.69 33.23 0.93
C GLY A 373 0.44 33.26 1.83
N LYS A 374 -0.47 34.20 1.54
CA LYS A 374 -1.84 34.20 2.09
C LYS A 374 -2.77 33.39 1.19
N THR A 375 -3.84 32.79 1.72
CA THR A 375 -4.89 32.15 0.90
C THR A 375 -6.01 33.14 0.57
N PRO A 376 -6.46 33.27 -0.70
CA PRO A 376 -5.83 32.69 -1.91
C PRO A 376 -4.49 33.37 -2.23
N ILE A 377 -3.58 32.61 -2.85
CA ILE A 377 -2.25 33.12 -3.22
C ILE A 377 -2.35 34.24 -4.26
N ASP A 378 -1.53 35.28 -4.09
CA ASP A 378 -1.46 36.41 -5.02
C ASP A 378 -0.97 35.92 -6.40
N PRO A 379 -1.75 36.13 -7.48
CA PRO A 379 -1.35 35.79 -8.85
C PRO A 379 0.02 36.34 -9.27
N ASN A 380 0.43 37.50 -8.76
CA ASN A 380 1.73 38.08 -9.09
C ASN A 380 2.91 37.35 -8.42
N GLN A 381 2.62 36.47 -7.45
CA GLN A 381 3.60 35.64 -6.79
C GLN A 381 3.73 34.26 -7.43
N LEU A 382 2.89 33.90 -8.41
CA LEU A 382 2.94 32.61 -9.09
C LEU A 382 3.55 32.72 -10.49
N PHE A 383 4.39 31.74 -10.83
CA PHE A 383 5.16 31.71 -12.07
C PHE A 383 5.18 30.30 -12.63
N ASN A 384 5.23 30.20 -13.96
CA ASN A 384 5.47 28.92 -14.63
C ASN A 384 6.94 28.51 -14.52
N PHE A 385 7.20 27.23 -14.27
CA PHE A 385 8.55 26.66 -14.29
C PHE A 385 8.68 25.50 -15.28
N THR A 386 9.92 25.19 -15.63
CA THR A 386 10.29 23.95 -16.31
C THR A 386 11.58 23.39 -15.72
N GLU A 387 11.53 22.14 -15.27
CA GLU A 387 12.69 21.36 -14.83
C GLU A 387 13.11 20.35 -15.90
N HIS A 388 14.42 20.16 -16.04
CA HIS A 388 15.02 19.10 -16.84
C HIS A 388 16.00 18.32 -15.98
N TYR A 389 15.93 17.00 -16.05
CA TYR A 389 16.75 16.08 -15.27
C TYR A 389 17.66 15.28 -16.20
N GLU A 390 18.91 15.08 -15.79
CA GLU A 390 19.87 14.23 -16.51
C GLU A 390 20.44 13.18 -15.56
N TYR A 391 20.47 11.92 -16.01
CA TYR A 391 20.93 10.79 -15.22
C TYR A 391 22.13 10.10 -15.87
N ASP A 392 23.01 9.54 -15.05
CA ASP A 392 24.06 8.62 -15.53
C ASP A 392 23.51 7.21 -15.80
N ALA A 393 24.38 6.29 -16.25
CA ALA A 393 24.01 4.91 -16.55
C ALA A 393 23.62 4.07 -15.31
N GLY A 394 24.00 4.52 -14.10
CA GLY A 394 23.66 3.90 -12.81
C GLY A 394 22.41 4.50 -12.18
N GLY A 395 21.72 5.42 -12.86
CA GLY A 395 20.51 6.08 -12.37
C GLY A 395 20.77 7.20 -11.35
N ASN A 396 21.99 7.73 -11.27
CA ASN A 396 22.25 8.93 -10.46
C ASN A 396 21.87 10.19 -11.24
N LEU A 397 21.12 11.10 -10.61
CA LEU A 397 20.94 12.46 -11.13
C LEU A 397 22.31 13.16 -11.16
N ILE A 398 22.69 13.68 -12.33
CA ILE A 398 23.96 14.39 -12.56
C ILE A 398 23.75 15.88 -12.87
N GLU A 399 22.58 16.25 -13.40
CA GLU A 399 22.23 17.64 -13.66
C GLU A 399 20.72 17.87 -13.49
N LEU A 400 20.37 18.95 -12.80
CA LEU A 400 19.03 19.53 -12.75
C LEU A 400 19.11 20.95 -13.32
N ARG A 401 18.32 21.23 -14.34
CA ARG A 401 18.13 22.59 -14.87
C ARG A 401 16.73 23.07 -14.55
N HIS A 402 16.63 24.08 -13.70
CA HIS A 402 15.40 24.75 -13.37
C HIS A 402 15.30 26.08 -14.14
N ARG A 403 14.21 26.28 -14.88
CA ARG A 403 13.96 27.48 -15.68
C ARG A 403 12.61 28.09 -15.30
N ARG A 404 12.65 29.33 -14.84
CA ARG A 404 11.49 30.18 -14.59
C ARG A 404 11.92 31.64 -14.78
N ASP A 405 10.95 32.50 -15.12
CA ASP A 405 11.22 33.93 -15.31
C ASP A 405 11.67 34.59 -14.00
N GLY A 406 12.81 35.30 -14.05
CA GLY A 406 13.44 35.90 -12.88
C GLY A 406 14.15 34.94 -11.90
N ASN A 407 14.06 33.61 -12.07
CA ASN A 407 14.75 32.64 -11.24
C ASN A 407 15.09 31.36 -12.04
N HIS A 408 16.33 31.26 -12.51
CA HIS A 408 16.83 30.09 -13.24
C HIS A 408 18.14 29.61 -12.61
N TYR A 409 18.31 28.31 -12.47
CA TYR A 409 19.53 27.73 -11.92
C TYR A 409 19.80 26.36 -12.51
N THR A 410 21.08 25.99 -12.48
CA THR A 410 21.53 24.64 -12.80
C THR A 410 22.24 24.07 -11.59
N ARG A 411 21.81 22.91 -11.13
CA ARG A 411 22.50 22.14 -10.09
C ARG A 411 23.22 20.98 -10.75
N THR A 412 24.54 20.95 -10.64
CA THR A 412 25.35 19.81 -11.05
C THR A 412 25.67 18.95 -9.84
N LEU A 413 25.61 17.62 -10.02
CA LEU A 413 25.86 16.64 -8.97
C LEU A 413 27.05 15.78 -9.39
N ASN A 414 28.12 15.82 -8.59
CA ASN A 414 29.32 15.02 -8.81
C ASN A 414 29.13 13.64 -8.18
N VAL A 415 29.06 12.61 -9.01
CA VAL A 415 28.93 11.20 -8.59
C VAL A 415 30.34 10.61 -8.42
N ALA A 416 30.55 9.86 -7.34
CA ALA A 416 31.81 9.18 -7.10
C ALA A 416 32.12 8.18 -8.24
N ALA A 417 33.39 8.10 -8.66
CA ALA A 417 33.79 7.24 -9.78
C ALA A 417 33.48 5.76 -9.51
N ALA A 418 33.60 5.31 -8.25
CA ALA A 418 33.50 3.90 -7.87
C ALA A 418 32.27 3.55 -6.99
N SER A 419 31.32 4.47 -6.79
CA SER A 419 30.08 4.24 -6.02
C SER A 419 28.95 5.14 -6.48
N ASN A 420 27.75 5.02 -5.92
CA ASN A 420 26.59 5.89 -6.21
C ASN A 420 26.45 7.05 -5.22
N ARG A 421 27.46 7.25 -4.37
CA ARG A 421 27.60 8.44 -3.51
C ARG A 421 27.76 9.68 -4.40
N LEU A 422 27.16 10.79 -4.01
CA LEU A 422 27.32 12.05 -4.73
C LEU A 422 27.35 13.26 -3.82
N ARG A 423 27.83 14.38 -4.37
CA ARG A 423 27.74 15.70 -3.78
C ARG A 423 27.36 16.76 -4.81
N ALA A 424 26.55 17.72 -4.38
CA ALA A 424 26.25 18.88 -5.21
C ALA A 424 27.48 19.79 -5.34
N TRP A 425 27.69 20.30 -6.54
CA TRP A 425 28.87 21.10 -6.87
C TRP A 425 28.56 22.11 -7.97
N ASN A 426 29.28 23.24 -7.95
CA ASN A 426 29.16 24.27 -8.96
C ASN A 426 30.25 24.09 -10.02
N LYS A 427 29.83 23.96 -11.29
CA LYS A 427 30.74 23.82 -12.43
C LYS A 427 31.74 24.99 -12.48
N GLY A 428 33.03 24.69 -12.38
CA GLY A 428 34.12 25.68 -12.34
C GLY A 428 34.81 25.87 -10.99
N GLN A 429 34.31 25.25 -9.91
CA GLN A 429 35.05 25.11 -8.65
C GLN A 429 35.97 23.86 -8.69
N SER A 430 36.78 23.59 -7.66
CA SER A 430 37.45 22.28 -7.58
C SER A 430 36.41 21.18 -7.34
N THR A 431 36.53 20.07 -8.07
CA THR A 431 35.65 18.91 -7.90
C THR A 431 35.78 18.38 -6.47
N PRO A 432 34.70 18.25 -5.70
CA PRO A 432 34.77 17.76 -4.33
C PRO A 432 35.15 16.28 -4.32
N ASP A 433 35.99 15.88 -3.37
CA ASP A 433 36.20 14.47 -3.07
C ASP A 433 34.95 13.93 -2.37
N VAL A 434 34.14 13.16 -3.11
CA VAL A 434 32.88 12.62 -2.60
C VAL A 434 33.10 11.58 -1.51
N ALA A 435 34.28 10.93 -1.47
CA ALA A 435 34.55 9.87 -0.50
C ALA A 435 34.68 10.39 0.94
N VAL A 436 35.13 11.64 1.14
CA VAL A 436 35.34 12.22 2.48
C VAL A 436 34.05 12.68 3.16
N ASP A 437 32.96 12.82 2.40
CA ASP A 437 31.68 13.31 2.90
C ASP A 437 30.73 12.17 3.37
N PHE A 438 31.19 10.92 3.33
CA PHE A 438 30.44 9.73 3.74
C PHE A 438 31.27 8.86 4.69
N ASP A 439 30.62 8.20 5.64
CA ASP A 439 31.32 7.19 6.44
C ASP A 439 31.55 5.89 5.64
N ALA A 440 32.22 4.93 6.28
CA ALA A 440 32.54 3.66 5.65
C ALA A 440 31.29 2.84 5.27
N ASN A 441 30.16 3.07 5.94
CA ASN A 441 28.87 2.43 5.65
C ASN A 441 28.01 3.28 4.69
N GLY A 442 28.54 4.36 4.12
CA GLY A 442 27.84 5.17 3.13
C GLY A 442 26.82 6.16 3.68
N ASN A 443 26.88 6.50 4.98
CA ASN A 443 26.04 7.54 5.56
C ASN A 443 26.66 8.92 5.33
N GLN A 444 25.88 9.87 4.79
CA GLN A 444 26.34 11.23 4.54
C GLN A 444 26.69 11.96 5.84
N GLN A 445 27.85 12.59 5.94
CA GLN A 445 28.38 13.20 7.17
C GLN A 445 28.03 14.70 7.32
N ALA A 446 27.58 15.36 6.25
CA ALA A 446 27.11 16.75 6.30
C ALA A 446 26.10 17.05 5.19
N LEU A 447 25.03 17.79 5.48
CA LEU A 447 24.07 18.25 4.45
C LEU A 447 24.66 19.35 3.58
N SER A 448 25.34 20.28 4.25
CA SER A 448 25.99 21.48 3.73
C SER A 448 27.15 21.84 4.66
N PRO A 449 28.11 22.70 4.24
CA PRO A 449 29.12 23.23 5.15
C PRO A 449 28.49 23.81 6.43
N GLY A 450 28.93 23.36 7.60
CA GLY A 450 28.40 23.78 8.90
C GLY A 450 27.18 22.99 9.40
N GLN A 451 26.62 22.08 8.61
CA GLN A 451 25.47 21.24 8.98
C GLN A 451 25.87 19.76 9.05
N ALA A 452 26.65 19.41 10.07
CA ALA A 452 27.12 18.05 10.29
C ALA A 452 25.97 17.10 10.66
N LEU A 453 26.08 15.85 10.20
CA LEU A 453 25.18 14.74 10.47
C LEU A 453 25.89 13.71 11.33
N THR A 454 25.28 13.33 12.45
CA THR A 454 25.79 12.28 13.33
C THR A 454 24.93 11.04 13.22
N TRP A 455 25.55 9.87 13.11
CA TRP A 455 24.87 8.59 12.92
C TRP A 455 25.14 7.65 14.09
N ASN A 456 24.13 6.88 14.49
CA ASN A 456 24.31 5.87 15.53
C ASN A 456 24.93 4.59 14.96
N LEU A 457 25.19 3.63 15.85
CA LEU A 457 25.83 2.37 15.48
C LEU A 457 25.00 1.56 14.47
N ARG A 458 23.68 1.74 14.45
CA ARG A 458 22.73 1.06 13.55
C ARG A 458 22.52 1.75 12.20
N ASN A 459 23.36 2.73 11.85
CA ASN A 459 23.22 3.54 10.63
C ASN A 459 21.90 4.35 10.58
N GLN A 460 21.39 4.78 11.74
CA GLN A 460 20.27 5.71 11.84
C GLN A 460 20.79 7.11 12.19
N LEU A 461 20.15 8.15 11.66
CA LEU A 461 20.54 9.53 11.91
C LEU A 461 20.30 9.87 13.39
N ASP A 462 21.34 10.10 14.17
CA ASP A 462 21.27 10.44 15.60
C ASP A 462 21.02 11.94 15.82
N GLY A 463 21.53 12.79 14.91
CA GLY A 463 21.34 14.23 15.00
C GLY A 463 21.89 15.04 13.83
N VAL A 464 21.45 16.29 13.77
CA VAL A 464 21.79 17.28 12.75
C VAL A 464 22.16 18.59 13.43
N VAL A 465 23.34 19.12 13.13
CA VAL A 465 23.67 20.53 13.44
C VAL A 465 22.88 21.42 12.50
N LEU A 466 21.99 22.24 13.04
CA LEU A 466 21.18 23.20 12.29
C LEU A 466 21.98 24.48 12.03
N VAL A 467 22.62 25.01 13.07
CA VAL A 467 23.47 26.21 13.03
C VAL A 467 24.71 25.98 13.87
N ARG A 468 25.88 26.03 13.23
CA ARG A 468 27.19 25.98 13.90
C ARG A 468 27.48 27.33 14.57
N ARG A 469 27.97 27.30 15.81
CA ARG A 469 28.42 28.50 16.54
C ARG A 469 29.87 28.34 16.98
N GLU A 470 30.67 29.39 16.84
CA GLU A 470 32.10 29.32 17.17
C GLU A 470 32.36 29.35 18.68
N ASN A 471 31.62 30.21 19.41
CA ASN A 471 31.85 30.48 20.84
C ASN A 471 30.64 30.12 21.71
N ALA A 472 29.76 29.26 21.22
CA ALA A 472 28.56 28.82 21.94
C ALA A 472 28.15 27.41 21.49
N ALA A 473 27.20 26.81 22.21
CA ALA A 473 26.63 25.54 21.79
C ALA A 473 25.88 25.69 20.45
N ASP A 474 26.03 24.68 19.59
CA ASP A 474 25.34 24.62 18.31
C ASP A 474 23.83 24.48 18.48
N ASP A 475 23.09 25.01 17.51
CA ASP A 475 21.67 24.66 17.37
C ASP A 475 21.59 23.27 16.76
N ILE A 476 20.91 22.33 17.41
CA ILE A 476 20.93 20.90 17.07
C ILE A 476 19.54 20.29 17.12
N GLU A 477 19.28 19.34 16.23
CA GLU A 477 18.15 18.41 16.33
C GLU A 477 18.66 16.99 16.53
N ARG A 478 18.10 16.25 17.50
CA ARG A 478 18.47 14.86 17.84
C ARG A 478 17.27 13.95 17.77
N TYR A 479 17.52 12.67 17.48
CA TYR A 479 16.48 11.67 17.29
C TYR A 479 16.76 10.42 18.13
N ARG A 480 15.70 9.75 18.60
CA ARG A 480 15.79 8.43 19.24
C ARG A 480 14.81 7.47 18.57
N TYR A 481 15.25 6.24 18.40
CA TYR A 481 14.54 5.19 17.71
C TYR A 481 14.30 4.01 18.63
N ASP A 482 13.20 3.31 18.41
CA ASP A 482 13.00 2.00 18.99
C ASP A 482 13.82 0.91 18.28
N SER A 483 13.76 -0.30 18.79
CA SER A 483 14.44 -1.47 18.21
C SER A 483 14.07 -1.77 16.75
N GLY A 484 12.87 -1.37 16.30
CA GLY A 484 12.41 -1.51 14.92
C GLY A 484 12.87 -0.38 13.99
N GLY A 485 13.60 0.59 14.53
CA GLY A 485 14.08 1.77 13.81
C GLY A 485 13.05 2.86 13.61
N GLN A 486 11.91 2.80 14.29
CA GLN A 486 10.91 3.87 14.25
C GLN A 486 11.29 4.97 15.25
N ARG A 487 11.20 6.23 14.80
CA ARG A 487 11.50 7.40 15.62
C ARG A 487 10.42 7.57 16.68
N VAL A 488 10.82 7.57 17.94
CA VAL A 488 9.92 7.73 19.09
C VAL A 488 10.15 9.04 19.84
N ARG A 489 11.30 9.71 19.61
CA ARG A 489 11.60 11.03 20.18
C ARG A 489 12.38 11.90 19.20
N LYS A 490 12.04 13.18 19.13
CA LYS A 490 12.78 14.23 18.44
C LYS A 490 12.98 15.40 19.40
N LEU A 491 14.22 15.88 19.53
CA LEU A 491 14.59 16.98 20.42
C LEU A 491 15.37 18.03 19.64
N GLN A 492 14.83 19.24 19.57
CA GLN A 492 15.49 20.39 18.99
C GLN A 492 15.92 21.34 20.11
N THR A 493 17.17 21.77 20.07
CA THR A 493 17.74 22.76 20.97
C THR A 493 18.30 23.91 20.15
N THR A 494 17.84 25.13 20.44
CA THR A 494 18.28 26.36 19.75
C THR A 494 18.69 27.41 20.78
N LEU A 495 19.80 28.09 20.54
CA LEU A 495 20.30 29.14 21.41
C LEU A 495 19.71 30.50 20.98
N GLY A 496 18.77 31.00 21.76
CA GLY A 496 18.28 32.38 21.63
C GLY A 496 19.27 33.38 22.21
N ALA A 497 18.95 34.69 22.09
CA ALA A 497 19.82 35.76 22.59
C ALA A 497 20.03 35.72 24.12
N THR A 498 19.04 35.25 24.88
CA THR A 498 19.04 35.25 26.35
C THR A 498 18.82 33.88 27.00
N ARG A 499 18.28 32.90 26.27
CA ARG A 499 18.01 31.55 26.79
C ARG A 499 18.09 30.47 25.71
N VAL A 500 18.24 29.23 26.16
CA VAL A 500 18.11 28.04 25.32
C VAL A 500 16.64 27.68 25.17
N HIS A 501 16.18 27.51 23.94
CA HIS A 501 14.83 27.05 23.60
C HIS A 501 14.86 25.57 23.24
N THR A 502 13.92 24.82 23.81
CA THR A 502 13.79 23.38 23.55
C THR A 502 12.44 23.08 22.91
N ARG A 503 12.45 22.26 21.85
CA ARG A 503 11.23 21.68 21.27
C ARG A 503 11.37 20.16 21.27
N GLU A 504 10.43 19.48 21.89
CA GLU A 504 10.39 18.03 21.96
C GLU A 504 9.13 17.50 21.26
N VAL A 505 9.29 16.42 20.50
CA VAL A 505 8.19 15.61 19.99
C VAL A 505 8.38 14.17 20.45
N ARG A 506 7.36 13.61 21.09
CA ARG A 506 7.27 12.20 21.47
C ARG A 506 6.25 11.54 20.56
N TYR A 507 6.66 10.52 19.82
CA TYR A 507 5.79 9.80 18.88
C TYR A 507 5.29 8.52 19.57
N LEU A 508 3.99 8.44 19.76
CA LEU A 508 3.28 7.35 20.41
C LEU A 508 2.18 6.85 19.46
N PRO A 509 1.67 5.61 19.65
CA PRO A 509 0.59 5.11 18.81
C PRO A 509 -0.64 6.05 18.84
N GLY A 510 -1.00 6.61 17.68
CA GLY A 510 -2.13 7.53 17.51
C GLY A 510 -1.95 8.93 18.11
N LEU A 511 -0.78 9.26 18.68
CA LEU A 511 -0.57 10.49 19.44
C LEU A 511 0.86 11.03 19.27
N GLU A 512 1.00 12.31 18.97
CA GLU A 512 2.24 13.05 19.15
C GLU A 512 2.09 14.00 20.35
N ILE A 513 3.03 13.95 21.29
CA ILE A 513 3.14 14.96 22.35
C ILE A 513 4.24 15.94 21.94
N ARG A 514 3.84 17.20 21.72
CA ARG A 514 4.72 18.30 21.32
C ARG A 514 4.85 19.29 22.46
N THR A 515 6.07 19.46 22.96
CA THR A 515 6.37 20.37 24.08
C THR A 515 7.37 21.42 23.61
N ARG A 516 7.11 22.68 23.94
CA ARG A 516 8.00 23.84 23.77
C ARG A 516 7.97 24.67 25.06
N ASP A 517 8.88 25.63 25.24
CA ASP A 517 9.07 26.36 26.52
C ASP A 517 7.80 26.74 27.31
N ASN A 518 6.74 27.18 26.63
CA ASN A 518 5.50 27.62 27.25
C ASN A 518 4.27 26.95 26.60
N GLU A 519 4.43 25.81 25.95
CA GLU A 519 3.36 25.17 25.17
C GLU A 519 3.45 23.65 25.29
N ARG A 520 2.30 23.04 25.58
CA ARG A 520 2.15 21.59 25.51
C ARG A 520 0.93 21.24 24.67
N LEU A 521 1.19 20.54 23.57
CA LEU A 521 0.22 20.19 22.55
C LEU A 521 0.18 18.67 22.36
N GLU A 522 -1.02 18.12 22.42
CA GLU A 522 -1.34 16.74 22.06
C GLU A 522 -1.92 16.75 20.65
N VAL A 523 -1.25 16.08 19.72
CA VAL A 523 -1.69 15.93 18.34
C VAL A 523 -2.18 14.51 18.14
N ILE A 524 -3.50 14.32 18.17
CA ILE A 524 -4.09 13.02 17.86
C ILE A 524 -3.98 12.82 16.36
N THR A 525 -3.38 11.70 15.96
CA THR A 525 -3.15 11.33 14.57
C THR A 525 -4.01 10.13 14.20
N LEU A 526 -4.75 10.26 13.10
CA LEU A 526 -5.62 9.22 12.60
C LEU A 526 -5.68 9.26 11.07
N GLN A 527 -5.75 8.07 10.47
CA GLN A 527 -5.95 7.91 9.04
C GLN A 527 -7.42 7.56 8.80
N ALA A 528 -8.11 8.35 7.99
CA ALA A 528 -9.52 8.14 7.65
C ALA A 528 -9.65 8.09 6.12
N GLY A 529 -9.62 6.88 5.57
CA GLY A 529 -9.55 6.69 4.12
C GLY A 529 -8.31 7.37 3.51
N ARG A 530 -8.54 8.26 2.55
CA ARG A 530 -7.49 9.08 1.91
C ARG A 530 -7.09 10.31 2.72
N TYR A 531 -7.78 10.63 3.82
CA TYR A 531 -7.47 11.80 4.63
C TYR A 531 -6.52 11.46 5.78
N ASN A 532 -5.48 12.26 5.94
CA ASN A 532 -4.74 12.32 7.18
C ASN A 532 -5.41 13.35 8.08
N VAL A 533 -5.97 12.94 9.22
CA VAL A 533 -6.65 13.85 10.13
C VAL A 533 -5.80 14.05 11.38
N ARG A 534 -5.56 15.32 11.70
CA ARG A 534 -4.85 15.75 12.91
C ARG A 534 -5.77 16.56 13.80
N TYR A 535 -5.90 16.17 15.05
CA TYR A 535 -6.63 16.95 16.06
C TYR A 535 -5.62 17.62 16.99
N LEU A 536 -5.66 18.95 17.07
CA LEU A 536 -4.76 19.74 17.91
C LEU A 536 -5.43 20.05 19.26
N HIS A 537 -4.94 19.44 20.33
CA HIS A 537 -5.43 19.61 21.70
C HIS A 537 -4.34 20.21 22.60
N TRP A 538 -4.46 21.49 22.94
CA TRP A 538 -3.52 22.13 23.86
C TRP A 538 -3.91 21.84 25.30
N THR A 539 -2.96 21.33 26.07
CA THR A 539 -3.07 21.23 27.52
C THR A 539 -2.47 22.45 28.21
N GLU A 540 -1.50 23.12 27.57
CA GLU A 540 -0.88 24.36 28.05
C GLU A 540 -0.50 25.28 26.87
N GLY A 541 -0.54 26.60 27.08
CA GLY A 541 0.17 27.53 26.20
C GLY A 541 -0.42 27.78 24.81
N ARG A 542 -1.71 27.52 24.62
CA ARG A 542 -2.36 27.69 23.32
C ARG A 542 -2.12 29.09 22.71
N PRO A 543 -1.65 29.19 21.45
CA PRO A 543 -1.52 30.48 20.77
C PRO A 543 -2.85 31.21 20.62
N SER A 544 -2.83 32.53 20.76
CA SER A 544 -3.95 33.37 20.37
C SER A 544 -4.16 33.27 18.85
N GLY A 545 -5.41 33.10 18.41
CA GLY A 545 -5.76 32.99 16.99
C GLY A 545 -5.94 31.56 16.45
N ILE A 546 -5.71 30.51 17.25
CA ILE A 546 -6.08 29.13 16.90
C ILE A 546 -7.22 28.66 17.81
N ALA A 547 -8.22 27.98 17.25
CA ALA A 547 -9.30 27.37 18.02
C ALA A 547 -8.74 26.35 19.04
N ALA A 548 -9.38 26.22 20.21
CA ALA A 548 -8.88 25.39 21.31
C ALA A 548 -8.69 23.90 20.98
N ASN A 549 -9.38 23.42 19.95
CA ASN A 549 -9.60 22.02 19.67
C ASN A 549 -9.80 21.86 18.15
N GLN A 550 -8.78 22.25 17.39
CA GLN A 550 -8.86 22.33 15.93
C GLN A 550 -8.65 20.97 15.28
N ILE A 551 -9.60 20.54 14.46
CA ILE A 551 -9.43 19.42 13.52
C ILE A 551 -8.81 19.97 12.24
N ARG A 552 -7.82 19.26 11.70
CA ARG A 552 -7.20 19.53 10.40
C ARG A 552 -7.34 18.29 9.53
N TYR A 553 -8.18 18.39 8.51
CA TYR A 553 -8.32 17.37 7.47
C TYR A 553 -7.29 17.63 6.38
N GLY A 554 -6.27 16.80 6.29
CA GLY A 554 -5.27 16.82 5.22
C GLY A 554 -5.75 16.03 4.01
N LEU A 555 -5.93 16.72 2.88
CA LEU A 555 -6.33 16.14 1.60
C LEU A 555 -5.07 15.88 0.75
N GLY A 556 -4.80 14.61 0.46
CA GLY A 556 -3.65 14.20 -0.34
C GLY A 556 -3.91 14.18 -1.86
N ASP A 557 -2.84 14.28 -2.64
CA ASP A 557 -2.84 13.87 -4.05
C ASP A 557 -2.77 12.33 -4.20
N HIS A 558 -2.45 11.83 -5.39
CA HIS A 558 -2.30 10.39 -5.64
C HIS A 558 -1.07 9.76 -4.97
N LEU A 559 -0.09 10.56 -4.55
CA LEU A 559 1.10 10.13 -3.79
C LEU A 559 0.86 10.20 -2.28
N GLY A 560 -0.29 10.75 -1.85
CA GLY A 560 -0.57 11.07 -0.45
C GLY A 560 0.10 12.36 0.01
N SER A 561 0.62 13.20 -0.89
CA SER A 561 1.18 14.50 -0.54
C SER A 561 0.07 15.44 -0.12
N SER A 562 0.15 15.97 1.11
CA SER A 562 -0.86 16.87 1.66
C SER A 562 -0.95 18.13 0.78
N SER A 563 -2.05 18.32 0.06
CA SER A 563 -2.23 19.46 -0.85
C SER A 563 -3.05 20.56 -0.19
N LEU A 564 -4.07 20.19 0.59
CA LEU A 564 -4.96 21.11 1.31
C LEU A 564 -5.12 20.66 2.76
N GLU A 565 -5.25 21.63 3.67
CA GLU A 565 -5.74 21.39 5.02
C GLU A 565 -7.03 22.16 5.25
N LEU A 566 -8.08 21.44 5.68
CA LEU A 566 -9.40 22.02 5.99
C LEU A 566 -9.68 21.95 7.49
N ASP A 567 -10.41 22.92 8.01
CA ASP A 567 -10.85 22.92 9.41
C ASP A 567 -12.12 22.07 9.64
N ASP A 568 -12.61 22.08 10.88
CA ASP A 568 -13.81 21.36 11.33
C ASP A 568 -15.10 21.86 10.66
N GLN A 569 -15.07 23.05 10.08
CA GLN A 569 -16.16 23.64 9.29
C GLN A 569 -15.87 23.56 7.79
N GLY A 570 -14.88 22.79 7.34
CA GLY A 570 -14.51 22.63 5.92
C GLY A 570 -13.93 23.90 5.29
N GLY A 571 -13.51 24.89 6.08
CA GLY A 571 -12.81 26.08 5.63
C GLY A 571 -11.34 25.79 5.36
N LEU A 572 -10.77 26.41 4.31
CA LEU A 572 -9.37 26.24 3.95
C LEU A 572 -8.44 26.87 5.00
N ILE A 573 -7.59 26.05 5.62
CA ILE A 573 -6.51 26.49 6.52
C ILE A 573 -5.28 26.82 5.69
N SER A 574 -4.79 25.85 4.92
CA SER A 574 -3.55 25.98 4.17
C SER A 574 -3.56 25.17 2.87
N GLN A 575 -2.71 25.57 1.93
CA GLN A 575 -2.50 24.90 0.66
C GLN A 575 -0.99 24.82 0.38
N GLU A 576 -0.55 23.70 -0.17
CA GLU A 576 0.85 23.49 -0.54
C GLU A 576 0.91 22.71 -1.85
N SER A 577 1.91 23.00 -2.67
CA SER A 577 2.21 22.25 -3.88
C SER A 577 3.69 21.93 -3.93
N TYR A 578 4.04 20.85 -4.63
CA TYR A 578 5.38 20.28 -4.62
C TYR A 578 5.94 20.22 -6.05
N LEU A 579 7.25 20.43 -6.15
CA LEU A 579 8.04 19.97 -7.29
C LEU A 579 8.02 18.43 -7.33
N PRO A 580 8.31 17.78 -8.47
CA PRO A 580 8.13 16.34 -8.63
C PRO A 580 8.86 15.48 -7.60
N TYR A 581 10.00 15.95 -7.10
CA TYR A 581 10.81 15.28 -6.09
C TYR A 581 10.54 15.76 -4.66
N GLY A 582 9.44 16.46 -4.41
CA GLY A 582 8.92 16.75 -3.07
C GLY A 582 9.41 18.02 -2.40
N ALA A 583 10.25 18.83 -3.07
CA ALA A 583 10.51 20.20 -2.61
C ALA A 583 9.25 21.05 -2.76
N THR A 584 8.93 21.90 -1.78
CA THR A 584 7.73 22.74 -1.84
C THR A 584 7.87 23.79 -2.95
N ALA A 585 7.02 23.73 -3.98
CA ALA A 585 6.99 24.71 -5.07
C ALA A 585 6.35 26.03 -4.64
N TRP A 586 5.28 25.95 -3.82
CA TRP A 586 4.67 27.10 -3.17
C TRP A 586 3.81 26.65 -1.99
N GLN A 587 3.57 27.59 -1.06
CA GLN A 587 2.68 27.37 0.08
C GLN A 587 1.89 28.64 0.40
N ALA A 588 0.67 28.45 0.90
CA ALA A 588 -0.18 29.53 1.37
C ALA A 588 -0.98 29.09 2.60
N SER A 589 -1.26 30.02 3.51
CA SER A 589 -2.11 29.79 4.68
C SER A 589 -2.95 31.01 5.00
N ARG A 590 -4.13 30.81 5.62
CA ARG A 590 -4.93 31.93 6.14
C ARG A 590 -4.28 32.59 7.36
N SER A 591 -3.38 31.87 8.04
CA SER A 591 -2.66 32.34 9.22
C SER A 591 -1.23 31.79 9.24
N ALA A 592 -0.26 32.68 9.51
CA ALA A 592 1.12 32.28 9.74
C ALA A 592 1.26 31.39 11.00
N VAL A 593 0.43 31.63 12.02
CA VAL A 593 0.42 30.81 13.24
C VAL A 593 -0.07 29.41 12.94
N GLU A 594 -1.16 29.26 12.17
CA GLU A 594 -1.69 27.93 11.80
C GLU A 594 -0.73 27.18 10.86
N ALA A 595 0.07 27.88 10.05
CA ALA A 595 1.04 27.27 9.16
C ALA A 595 2.19 26.55 9.92
N ASP A 596 2.58 27.03 11.11
CA ASP A 596 3.65 26.42 11.92
C ASP A 596 3.29 25.01 12.41
N TYR A 597 2.00 24.68 12.49
CA TYR A 597 1.51 23.37 12.94
C TYR A 597 1.31 22.37 11.79
N ARG A 598 1.63 22.74 10.54
CA ARG A 598 1.60 21.83 9.39
C ARG A 598 2.92 21.05 9.29
N THR A 599 2.88 19.79 9.70
CA THR A 599 4.06 18.93 9.85
C THR A 599 4.18 17.90 8.74
N LEU A 600 3.07 17.25 8.36
CA LEU A 600 3.03 16.33 7.23
C LEU A 600 2.84 17.07 5.91
N ARG A 601 3.65 16.70 4.91
CA ARG A 601 3.72 17.39 3.63
C ARG A 601 3.77 16.39 2.47
N TYR A 602 4.88 16.33 1.73
CA TYR A 602 5.10 15.43 0.60
C TYR A 602 5.01 13.95 1.01
N SER A 603 4.29 13.14 0.23
CA SER A 603 4.04 11.71 0.45
C SER A 603 3.56 11.36 1.87
N GLY A 604 2.84 12.28 2.53
CA GLY A 604 2.35 12.13 3.89
C GLY A 604 3.46 12.07 4.96
N LYS A 605 4.69 12.51 4.64
CA LYS A 605 5.85 12.46 5.54
C LYS A 605 6.08 13.77 6.27
N GLU A 606 6.62 13.65 7.48
CA GLU A 606 7.02 14.81 8.28
C GLU A 606 8.29 15.43 7.70
N ARG A 607 8.26 16.75 7.47
CA ARG A 607 9.44 17.54 7.12
C ARG A 607 10.03 18.15 8.39
N ASP A 608 11.25 17.75 8.74
CA ASP A 608 11.93 18.23 9.94
C ASP A 608 12.53 19.64 9.77
N ALA A 609 13.06 20.20 10.86
CA ALA A 609 13.68 21.53 10.87
C ALA A 609 14.91 21.61 9.94
N SER A 610 15.60 20.49 9.75
CA SER A 610 16.70 20.34 8.79
C SER A 610 16.25 20.41 7.31
N GLY A 611 14.95 20.34 7.07
CA GLY A 611 14.32 20.20 5.75
C GLY A 611 14.22 18.77 5.24
N LEU A 612 14.86 17.81 5.90
CA LEU A 612 14.76 16.39 5.54
C LEU A 612 13.35 15.87 5.79
N TYR A 613 12.91 14.94 4.95
CA TYR A 613 11.72 14.15 5.20
C TYR A 613 12.08 12.86 5.94
N TYR A 614 11.39 12.57 7.04
CA TYR A 614 11.52 11.32 7.75
C TYR A 614 10.54 10.28 7.19
N TYR A 615 11.07 9.18 6.65
CA TYR A 615 10.25 8.13 6.04
C TYR A 615 10.04 6.90 6.93
N GLY A 616 10.73 6.81 8.07
CA GLY A 616 10.74 5.61 8.92
C GLY A 616 12.17 5.11 9.11
N GLN A 617 12.74 4.52 8.07
CA GLN A 617 14.10 3.94 8.14
C GLN A 617 15.18 4.83 7.55
N ARG A 618 14.78 5.77 6.70
CA ARG A 618 15.69 6.70 6.02
C ARG A 618 15.17 8.13 6.08
N TYR A 619 16.11 9.04 5.88
CA TYR A 619 15.84 10.46 5.67
C TYR A 619 16.06 10.82 4.21
N TYR A 620 15.12 11.56 3.65
CA TYR A 620 15.11 11.98 2.25
C TYR A 620 15.41 13.48 2.14
N ALA A 621 16.33 13.84 1.26
CA ALA A 621 16.67 15.23 0.97
C ALA A 621 16.02 15.66 -0.36
N PRO A 622 14.86 16.35 -0.34
CA PRO A 622 14.12 16.68 -1.56
C PRO A 622 14.90 17.58 -2.52
N TRP A 623 15.81 18.40 -2.01
CA TRP A 623 16.68 19.23 -2.85
C TRP A 623 17.78 18.43 -3.54
N LEU A 624 18.27 17.35 -2.92
CA LEU A 624 19.23 16.42 -3.55
C LEU A 624 18.53 15.39 -4.43
N GLN A 625 17.21 15.23 -4.29
CA GLN A 625 16.40 14.24 -5.00
C GLN A 625 16.84 12.79 -4.72
N ARG A 626 17.31 12.53 -3.49
CA ARG A 626 17.78 11.22 -3.05
C ARG A 626 17.78 11.03 -1.53
N TRP A 627 17.95 9.78 -1.11
CA TRP A 627 18.23 9.40 0.26
C TRP A 627 19.63 9.87 0.69
N ILE A 628 19.81 10.18 1.97
CA ILE A 628 21.11 10.58 2.55
C ILE A 628 21.91 9.42 3.15
N SER A 629 21.34 8.22 3.13
CA SER A 629 21.96 6.96 3.52
C SER A 629 21.56 5.84 2.55
N PRO A 630 22.35 4.75 2.45
CA PRO A 630 22.04 3.63 1.59
C PRO A 630 20.78 2.90 2.10
N ASP A 631 20.10 2.22 1.19
CA ASP A 631 18.95 1.37 1.52
C ASP A 631 19.31 0.28 2.55
N PRO A 632 18.67 0.26 3.74
CA PRO A 632 18.93 -0.76 4.74
C PRO A 632 18.42 -2.15 4.33
N ALA A 633 17.49 -2.27 3.36
CA ALA A 633 17.10 -3.55 2.76
C ALA A 633 18.06 -4.02 1.65
N GLY A 634 19.06 -3.21 1.30
CA GLY A 634 20.01 -3.52 0.23
C GLY A 634 19.40 -3.30 -1.16
N ALA A 635 19.79 -4.13 -2.13
CA ALA A 635 19.46 -3.91 -3.54
C ALA A 635 18.03 -4.32 -3.95
N VAL A 636 17.03 -4.17 -3.05
CA VAL A 636 15.62 -4.54 -3.32
C VAL A 636 15.00 -3.72 -4.45
N ASP A 637 15.42 -2.45 -4.59
CA ASP A 637 14.94 -1.53 -5.62
C ASP A 637 15.91 -1.34 -6.79
N GLY A 638 17.02 -2.08 -6.78
CA GLY A 638 18.13 -1.95 -7.72
C GLY A 638 19.47 -1.70 -7.01
N LEU A 639 20.55 -1.68 -7.79
CA LEU A 639 21.92 -1.55 -7.26
C LEU A 639 22.32 -0.12 -6.86
N ASN A 640 21.45 0.87 -7.11
CA ASN A 640 21.65 2.24 -6.64
C ASN A 640 20.92 2.44 -5.32
N LEU A 641 21.66 2.34 -4.21
CA LEU A 641 21.08 2.34 -2.86
C LEU A 641 20.59 3.72 -2.38
N TYR A 642 20.78 4.78 -3.18
CA TYR A 642 20.40 6.15 -2.84
C TYR A 642 19.22 6.68 -3.69
N ALA A 643 18.84 5.99 -4.76
CA ALA A 643 17.80 6.44 -5.67
C ALA A 643 16.43 6.51 -4.97
N LEU A 644 15.69 7.60 -5.19
CA LEU A 644 14.29 7.69 -4.77
C LEU A 644 13.40 7.00 -5.81
N VAL A 645 12.74 5.91 -5.40
CA VAL A 645 11.69 5.20 -6.15
C VAL A 645 11.96 4.99 -7.65
N GLY A 646 13.21 4.66 -8.00
CA GLY A 646 13.62 4.42 -9.39
C GLY A 646 13.58 5.66 -10.30
N ASN A 647 13.72 6.87 -9.75
CA ASN A 647 13.65 8.15 -10.46
C ASN A 647 12.30 8.43 -11.13
N ASN A 648 11.22 7.86 -10.59
CA ASN A 648 9.84 8.12 -11.04
C ASN A 648 8.92 8.46 -9.85
N PRO A 649 9.13 9.63 -9.23
CA PRO A 649 8.42 10.04 -8.01
C PRO A 649 6.93 10.37 -8.23
N LEU A 650 6.47 10.39 -9.49
CA LEU A 650 5.08 10.67 -9.84
C LEU A 650 4.22 9.41 -9.97
N ARG A 651 4.85 8.23 -9.98
CA ARG A 651 4.17 6.95 -10.05
C ARG A 651 4.31 6.15 -8.76
N PHE A 652 5.53 6.10 -8.24
CA PHE A 652 5.87 5.23 -7.11
C PHE A 652 6.02 6.03 -5.82
N VAL A 653 5.77 5.36 -4.70
CA VAL A 653 5.99 5.90 -3.35
C VAL A 653 6.89 4.95 -2.57
N ASP A 654 7.57 5.46 -1.55
CA ASP A 654 8.20 4.61 -0.53
C ASP A 654 7.51 4.92 0.81
N ARG A 655 6.89 3.92 1.43
CA ARG A 655 6.11 4.13 2.66
C ARG A 655 6.97 4.16 3.91
N GLN A 656 8.14 3.52 3.91
CA GLN A 656 8.92 3.31 5.13
C GLN A 656 10.42 3.62 4.97
N GLY A 657 10.85 4.00 3.78
CA GLY A 657 12.26 4.09 3.42
C GLY A 657 12.90 2.74 3.11
N TRP A 658 12.12 1.73 2.68
CA TRP A 658 12.60 0.36 2.43
C TRP A 658 12.56 -0.04 0.95
N MET A 659 11.46 0.25 0.27
CA MET A 659 11.23 -0.22 -1.09
C MET A 659 10.21 0.65 -1.79
N LYS A 660 10.34 0.75 -3.12
CA LYS A 660 9.39 1.41 -3.98
C LYS A 660 8.15 0.55 -4.10
N GLU A 661 7.01 1.17 -3.90
CA GLU A 661 5.71 0.56 -4.04
C GLU A 661 4.96 1.23 -5.18
N ASP A 662 4.31 0.42 -6.01
CA ASP A 662 3.23 0.90 -6.87
C ASP A 662 1.94 0.80 -6.05
N PHE A 663 1.40 1.95 -5.66
CA PHE A 663 0.23 2.06 -4.80
C PHE A 663 -0.97 1.20 -5.28
N LEU A 664 -1.10 1.03 -6.60
CA LEU A 664 -2.20 0.27 -7.21
C LEU A 664 -1.98 -1.25 -7.15
N GLN A 665 -0.73 -1.69 -7.31
CA GLN A 665 -0.36 -3.10 -7.28
C GLN A 665 -0.55 -3.70 -5.88
N TRP A 666 -0.19 -2.94 -4.85
CA TRP A 666 -0.39 -3.34 -3.45
C TRP A 666 -1.88 -3.57 -3.12
N MET A 667 -2.79 -2.68 -3.54
CA MET A 667 -4.24 -2.87 -3.31
C MET A 667 -4.79 -4.11 -4.03
N LYS A 668 -4.28 -4.41 -5.23
CA LYS A 668 -4.65 -5.62 -5.99
C LYS A 668 -4.18 -6.91 -5.31
N GLU A 669 -2.98 -6.89 -4.75
CA GLU A 669 -2.38 -8.02 -4.03
C GLU A 669 -3.12 -8.33 -2.73
N ASP A 670 -3.60 -7.31 -2.01
CA ASP A 670 -4.48 -7.47 -0.84
C ASP A 670 -5.77 -8.23 -1.20
N GLY A 671 -6.40 -7.89 -2.32
CA GLY A 671 -7.60 -8.59 -2.81
C GLY A 671 -7.36 -10.08 -3.12
N HIS A 672 -6.22 -10.43 -3.71
CA HIS A 672 -5.84 -11.83 -3.95
C HIS A 672 -5.60 -12.60 -2.64
N ALA A 673 -4.97 -11.97 -1.66
CA ALA A 673 -4.74 -12.55 -0.33
C ALA A 673 -6.06 -12.92 0.37
N ARG A 674 -7.14 -12.15 0.15
CA ARG A 674 -8.49 -12.47 0.67
C ARG A 674 -9.04 -13.78 0.09
N SER A 675 -8.83 -14.06 -1.20
CA SER A 675 -9.26 -15.32 -1.84
C SER A 675 -8.55 -16.54 -1.26
N LEU A 676 -7.26 -16.42 -0.95
CA LEU A 676 -6.49 -17.44 -0.24
C LEU A 676 -7.06 -17.71 1.17
N LYS A 677 -7.41 -16.64 1.89
CA LYS A 677 -7.98 -16.71 3.24
C LYS A 677 -9.31 -17.48 3.29
N MET A 678 -10.13 -17.39 2.24
CA MET A 678 -11.45 -18.07 2.15
C MET A 678 -11.38 -19.61 2.06
N MET A 679 -10.28 -20.17 1.56
CA MET A 679 -10.12 -21.63 1.48
C MET A 679 -9.59 -22.25 2.76
N GLN A 680 -8.94 -21.46 3.61
CA GLN A 680 -8.38 -21.97 4.85
C GLN A 680 -9.52 -22.49 5.73
N PRO A 681 -9.38 -23.68 6.34
CA PRO A 681 -10.38 -24.16 7.26
C PRO A 681 -10.57 -23.20 8.43
N PRO A 682 -11.80 -23.08 8.98
CA PRO A 682 -11.99 -22.43 10.27
C PRO A 682 -11.01 -23.06 11.26
N PRO A 683 -10.38 -22.27 12.15
CA PRO A 683 -9.57 -22.82 13.22
C PRO A 683 -10.41 -23.85 13.99
N THR A 684 -10.00 -25.11 13.96
CA THR A 684 -10.75 -26.19 14.60
C THR A 684 -10.71 -26.03 16.11
N LYS A 685 -11.86 -25.75 16.73
CA LYS A 685 -12.08 -25.91 18.17
C LYS A 685 -11.73 -27.35 18.59
N HIS A 686 -10.74 -27.45 19.47
CA HIS A 686 -10.46 -28.51 20.46
C HIS A 686 -10.58 -29.98 20.03
N ALA A 687 -9.44 -30.67 20.07
CA ALA A 687 -9.41 -32.10 20.40
C ALA A 687 -10.10 -32.31 21.77
N LYS A 688 -11.12 -33.18 21.76
CA LYS A 688 -12.03 -33.49 22.89
C LYS A 688 -11.30 -33.87 24.19
N LYS A 689 -11.73 -33.29 25.32
CA LYS A 689 -12.02 -34.05 26.54
C LYS A 689 -13.49 -33.86 26.91
N ARG A 690 -14.11 -34.95 27.38
CA ARG A 690 -15.55 -35.27 27.37
C ARG A 690 -16.42 -34.45 28.35
N ALA A 691 -17.64 -34.20 27.87
CA ALA A 691 -18.97 -34.28 28.50
C ALA A 691 -19.40 -33.29 29.62
N GLY A 692 -20.35 -32.42 29.26
CA GLY A 692 -21.27 -31.68 30.12
C GLY A 692 -22.25 -30.89 29.24
N THR A 693 -23.54 -30.92 29.55
CA THR A 693 -24.72 -30.67 28.67
C THR A 693 -24.98 -29.23 28.21
N HIS A 694 -25.66 -29.13 27.05
CA HIS A 694 -26.08 -27.95 26.28
C HIS A 694 -26.88 -26.88 27.04
N GLN A 695 -26.67 -25.61 26.68
CA GLN A 695 -27.73 -24.68 26.25
C GLN A 695 -27.19 -23.65 25.23
N GLU A 696 -28.00 -23.36 24.22
CA GLU A 696 -27.70 -22.59 23.00
C GLU A 696 -27.71 -21.07 23.23
N GLY A 697 -26.77 -20.36 22.57
CA GLY A 697 -26.70 -18.90 22.45
C GLY A 697 -26.26 -18.51 21.02
N PRO A 698 -26.51 -17.27 20.57
CA PRO A 698 -26.53 -16.88 19.15
C PRO A 698 -25.15 -16.91 18.46
N PRO A 699 -25.08 -17.01 17.12
CA PRO A 699 -23.83 -17.15 16.38
C PRO A 699 -22.97 -15.89 16.39
N ASP A 700 -21.66 -16.13 16.34
CA ASP A 700 -20.51 -15.24 16.30
C ASP A 700 -20.53 -14.24 15.10
N PRO A 701 -20.42 -12.91 15.32
CA PRO A 701 -20.47 -11.89 14.25
C PRO A 701 -19.16 -11.70 13.46
N ASP A 702 -18.04 -12.33 13.83
CA ASP A 702 -16.74 -12.22 13.14
C ASP A 702 -16.50 -13.29 12.06
N ALA A 703 -17.54 -14.00 11.63
CA ALA A 703 -17.42 -14.97 10.55
C ALA A 703 -17.69 -14.32 9.18
N SER A 704 -16.72 -13.62 8.58
CA SER A 704 -16.60 -13.67 7.12
C SER A 704 -16.41 -15.14 6.76
N PRO A 705 -17.23 -15.74 5.86
CA PRO A 705 -17.71 -17.10 6.02
C PRO A 705 -16.56 -18.09 5.89
N SER A 706 -15.95 -18.44 7.03
CA SER A 706 -15.16 -19.65 7.09
C SER A 706 -16.15 -20.80 6.90
N PHE A 707 -16.18 -21.31 5.67
CA PHE A 707 -17.19 -22.27 5.30
C PHE A 707 -17.00 -23.54 6.13
N SER A 708 -18.12 -24.00 6.70
CA SER A 708 -18.14 -25.34 7.29
C SER A 708 -17.64 -26.35 6.27
N LYS A 709 -17.06 -27.46 6.75
CA LYS A 709 -16.59 -28.54 5.86
C LYS A 709 -17.69 -29.07 4.94
N THR A 710 -18.96 -28.88 5.31
CA THR A 710 -20.15 -29.19 4.50
C THR A 710 -20.41 -28.10 3.45
N LYS A 711 -20.40 -26.81 3.82
CA LYS A 711 -20.61 -25.71 2.86
C LYS A 711 -19.50 -25.58 1.83
N ARG A 712 -18.24 -25.93 2.16
CA ARG A 712 -17.14 -26.03 1.16
C ARG A 712 -17.36 -27.10 0.11
N LYS A 713 -18.14 -28.14 0.40
CA LYS A 713 -18.48 -29.19 -0.58
C LYS A 713 -19.56 -28.74 -1.57
N GLU A 714 -20.30 -27.68 -1.24
CA GLU A 714 -21.36 -27.10 -2.07
C GLU A 714 -20.82 -25.95 -2.96
N LEU A 715 -19.58 -25.51 -2.71
CA LEU A 715 -18.96 -24.32 -3.29
C LEU A 715 -18.03 -24.66 -4.48
N VAL A 716 -18.60 -24.93 -5.65
CA VAL A 716 -17.82 -25.49 -6.77
C VAL A 716 -16.86 -24.47 -7.38
N VAL A 717 -17.27 -23.20 -7.53
CA VAL A 717 -16.51 -22.13 -8.22
C VAL A 717 -16.70 -20.77 -7.53
N HIS A 718 -15.62 -20.00 -7.38
CA HIS A 718 -15.64 -18.56 -7.09
C HIS A 718 -15.41 -17.79 -8.39
N SER A 719 -16.38 -16.96 -8.78
CA SER A 719 -16.29 -16.14 -9.99
C SER A 719 -16.15 -14.68 -9.62
N HIS A 720 -15.12 -14.02 -10.15
CA HIS A 720 -15.00 -12.57 -10.05
C HIS A 720 -14.81 -11.98 -11.45
N GLY A 721 -15.43 -10.84 -11.67
CA GLY A 721 -15.50 -10.20 -12.98
C GLY A 721 -15.08 -8.75 -12.84
N LEU A 722 -14.13 -8.34 -13.66
CA LEU A 722 -13.71 -6.96 -13.79
C LEU A 722 -14.25 -6.42 -15.11
N VAL A 723 -15.09 -5.40 -15.07
CA VAL A 723 -15.50 -4.72 -16.30
C VAL A 723 -14.40 -3.73 -16.70
N GLU A 724 -13.59 -4.08 -17.70
CA GLU A 724 -12.68 -3.15 -18.34
C GLU A 724 -13.46 -1.92 -18.80
N GLY A 725 -12.88 -0.74 -18.66
CA GLY A 725 -13.63 0.49 -18.94
C GLY A 725 -14.70 0.90 -17.89
N LEU A 726 -15.10 0.09 -16.85
CA LEU A 726 -15.73 0.56 -15.56
C LEU A 726 -15.09 0.33 -14.13
N GLY A 727 -14.19 -0.62 -13.82
CA GLY A 727 -13.38 -0.65 -12.57
C GLY A 727 -14.14 -1.25 -11.39
N VAL A 728 -15.39 -1.57 -11.66
CA VAL A 728 -16.30 -2.39 -10.88
C VAL A 728 -15.85 -3.83 -10.99
N GLY A 729 -15.38 -4.38 -9.87
CA GLY A 729 -15.39 -5.81 -9.62
C GLY A 729 -16.82 -6.30 -9.33
N LEU A 730 -17.15 -7.51 -9.73
CA LEU A 730 -18.32 -8.21 -9.24
C LEU A 730 -17.83 -9.54 -8.71
N ASN A 731 -18.37 -9.97 -7.58
CA ASN A 731 -18.00 -11.24 -6.97
C ASN A 731 -19.26 -12.09 -6.81
N GLU A 732 -19.26 -13.27 -7.42
CA GLU A 732 -20.25 -14.30 -7.17
C GLU A 732 -19.56 -15.49 -6.52
N PHE A 733 -19.86 -15.65 -5.25
CA PHE A 733 -19.21 -16.66 -4.41
C PHE A 733 -19.84 -18.03 -4.57
N TYR A 734 -21.11 -18.14 -5.02
CA TYR A 734 -21.87 -19.40 -5.00
C TYR A 734 -22.57 -19.71 -6.33
N ASN A 735 -22.75 -21.00 -6.60
CA ASN A 735 -23.78 -21.46 -7.53
C ASN A 735 -25.15 -21.40 -6.85
N LEU A 736 -26.23 -21.28 -7.63
CA LEU A 736 -27.58 -21.49 -7.12
C LEU A 736 -27.72 -22.90 -6.56
N THR A 737 -28.32 -23.01 -5.37
CA THR A 737 -28.58 -24.30 -4.75
C THR A 737 -29.57 -25.08 -5.62
N GLY A 738 -29.09 -26.18 -6.20
CA GLY A 738 -29.94 -27.08 -6.97
C GLY A 738 -31.01 -27.75 -6.09
N PRO A 739 -32.11 -28.24 -6.69
CA PRO A 739 -33.08 -29.06 -5.99
C PRO A 739 -32.41 -30.29 -5.35
N LYS A 740 -32.94 -30.77 -4.22
CA LYS A 740 -32.42 -31.98 -3.52
C LYS A 740 -32.43 -33.24 -4.39
N SER A 741 -33.28 -33.29 -5.41
CA SER A 741 -33.39 -34.37 -6.39
C SER A 741 -32.46 -34.21 -7.61
N GLY A 742 -31.53 -33.26 -7.60
CA GLY A 742 -30.68 -32.95 -8.75
C GLY A 742 -31.39 -32.09 -9.82
N PRO A 743 -30.87 -32.05 -11.06
CA PRO A 743 -31.40 -31.19 -12.12
C PRO A 743 -32.86 -31.47 -12.51
N GLU A 744 -33.39 -32.66 -12.23
CA GLU A 744 -34.81 -33.01 -12.48
C GLU A 744 -35.80 -32.33 -11.51
N GLY A 745 -35.30 -31.68 -10.46
CA GLY A 745 -36.14 -30.94 -9.53
C GLY A 745 -36.42 -29.49 -9.91
N TYR A 746 -35.90 -29.00 -11.05
CA TYR A 746 -36.32 -27.71 -11.60
C TYR A 746 -37.71 -27.86 -12.25
N ARG A 747 -38.58 -26.84 -12.14
CA ARG A 747 -39.86 -26.87 -12.89
C ARG A 747 -39.58 -26.80 -14.39
N GLY A 748 -40.48 -27.34 -15.21
CA GLY A 748 -40.29 -27.44 -16.67
C GLY A 748 -39.29 -28.51 -17.13
N VAL A 749 -38.61 -29.22 -16.24
CA VAL A 749 -37.82 -30.41 -16.60
C VAL A 749 -38.76 -31.60 -16.82
N ASP A 750 -38.58 -32.29 -17.97
CA ASP A 750 -39.39 -33.44 -18.35
C ASP A 750 -39.01 -34.67 -17.52
N LYS A 751 -39.85 -34.96 -16.52
CA LYS A 751 -39.67 -36.11 -15.60
C LYS A 751 -39.86 -37.47 -16.28
N THR A 752 -40.42 -37.50 -17.49
CA THR A 752 -40.62 -38.72 -18.26
C THR A 752 -39.46 -39.01 -19.22
N TYR A 753 -38.55 -38.05 -19.40
CA TYR A 753 -37.33 -38.23 -20.16
C TYR A 753 -36.33 -39.10 -19.38
N GLY A 754 -36.23 -40.38 -19.72
CA GLY A 754 -35.27 -41.32 -19.12
C GLY A 754 -33.81 -41.11 -19.55
N GLY A 755 -33.34 -39.86 -19.58
CA GLY A 755 -32.13 -39.36 -20.23
C GLY A 755 -30.78 -39.86 -19.72
N THR A 756 -30.51 -41.16 -19.71
CA THR A 756 -29.21 -41.70 -19.28
C THR A 756 -28.13 -41.67 -20.36
N ALA A 757 -28.18 -40.70 -21.29
CA ALA A 757 -27.15 -40.57 -22.32
C ALA A 757 -25.76 -40.37 -21.68
N GLN A 758 -24.94 -41.41 -21.68
CA GLN A 758 -23.60 -41.44 -21.12
C GLN A 758 -22.57 -41.67 -22.22
N SER A 759 -21.54 -40.84 -22.25
CA SER A 759 -20.41 -40.97 -23.19
C SER A 759 -19.08 -40.76 -22.46
N GLU A 760 -18.14 -41.68 -22.64
CA GLU A 760 -16.81 -41.56 -22.01
C GLU A 760 -15.92 -40.47 -22.62
N SER A 761 -16.25 -40.00 -23.84
CA SER A 761 -15.46 -39.05 -24.61
C SER A 761 -15.99 -37.60 -24.62
N PHE A 762 -17.12 -37.33 -23.93
CA PHE A 762 -17.82 -36.04 -23.99
C PHE A 762 -18.37 -35.63 -22.60
N TYR A 763 -18.76 -34.35 -22.42
CA TYR A 763 -19.34 -33.79 -21.17
C TYR A 763 -20.58 -34.56 -20.63
N LEU A 764 -21.12 -35.48 -21.41
CA LEU A 764 -22.26 -36.36 -21.08
C LEU A 764 -21.88 -37.61 -20.27
N LYS A 765 -20.62 -37.80 -19.83
CA LYS A 765 -20.19 -38.94 -18.99
C LYS A 765 -21.05 -39.17 -17.73
N PHE A 766 -21.88 -38.21 -17.38
CA PHE A 766 -22.60 -38.12 -16.13
C PHE A 766 -24.12 -38.11 -16.28
N GLY A 767 -24.62 -38.38 -17.49
CA GLY A 767 -26.05 -38.38 -17.83
C GLY A 767 -26.54 -37.02 -18.36
N SER A 768 -27.81 -37.01 -18.77
CA SER A 768 -28.50 -35.83 -19.29
C SER A 768 -29.92 -35.71 -18.72
N TYR A 769 -30.52 -34.55 -18.85
CA TYR A 769 -31.95 -34.34 -18.60
C TYR A 769 -32.52 -33.45 -19.70
N ARG A 770 -33.84 -33.46 -19.86
CA ARG A 770 -34.52 -32.67 -20.89
C ARG A 770 -35.36 -31.58 -20.27
N ILE A 771 -35.25 -30.37 -20.78
CA ILE A 771 -36.14 -29.26 -20.42
C ILE A 771 -37.36 -29.36 -21.33
N GLY A 772 -38.47 -29.91 -20.80
CA GLY A 772 -39.72 -30.10 -21.57
C GLY A 772 -40.54 -28.81 -21.71
N ASN A 773 -40.32 -27.84 -20.83
CA ASN A 773 -40.94 -26.52 -20.86
C ASN A 773 -39.93 -25.46 -20.41
N THR A 774 -39.28 -24.82 -21.38
CA THR A 774 -38.26 -23.78 -21.14
C THR A 774 -38.80 -22.58 -20.38
N HIS A 775 -40.08 -22.22 -20.60
CA HIS A 775 -40.71 -21.10 -19.90
C HIS A 775 -40.87 -21.40 -18.40
N GLU A 776 -41.38 -22.59 -18.04
CA GLU A 776 -41.47 -23.02 -16.64
C GLU A 776 -40.10 -23.14 -15.98
N TYR A 777 -39.08 -23.58 -16.74
CA TYR A 777 -37.70 -23.65 -16.26
C TYR A 777 -37.12 -22.27 -15.93
N LEU A 778 -37.26 -21.30 -16.84
CA LEU A 778 -36.80 -19.94 -16.62
C LEU A 778 -37.54 -19.27 -15.46
N ALA A 779 -38.85 -19.53 -15.31
CA ALA A 779 -39.63 -19.01 -14.19
C ALA A 779 -39.16 -19.60 -12.84
N ASP A 780 -38.87 -20.90 -12.77
CA ASP A 780 -38.28 -21.53 -11.57
C ASP A 780 -36.86 -21.03 -11.28
N LEU A 781 -36.05 -20.83 -12.33
CA LEU A 781 -34.72 -20.26 -12.18
C LEU A 781 -34.78 -18.82 -11.68
N ALA A 782 -35.66 -17.98 -12.23
CA ALA A 782 -35.88 -16.61 -11.79
C ALA A 782 -36.33 -16.56 -10.32
N GLU A 783 -37.31 -17.39 -9.92
CA GLU A 783 -37.75 -17.48 -8.51
C GLU A 783 -36.58 -17.85 -7.59
N ARG A 784 -35.72 -18.79 -8.00
CA ARG A 784 -34.53 -19.17 -7.23
C ARG A 784 -33.49 -18.06 -7.18
N TYR A 785 -33.28 -17.30 -8.25
CA TYR A 785 -32.42 -16.12 -8.25
C TYR A 785 -32.90 -15.11 -7.20
N SER A 786 -34.18 -14.75 -7.25
CA SER A 786 -34.80 -13.81 -6.31
C SER A 786 -34.77 -14.33 -4.88
N ALA A 787 -35.06 -15.62 -4.65
CA ALA A 787 -35.05 -16.23 -3.32
C ALA A 787 -33.64 -16.30 -2.71
N THR A 788 -32.62 -16.62 -3.52
CA THR A 788 -31.22 -16.74 -3.03
C THR A 788 -30.63 -15.38 -2.66
N LYS A 789 -31.03 -14.31 -3.35
CA LYS A 789 -30.56 -12.95 -3.07
C LYS A 789 -31.38 -12.23 -1.97
N ASN A 790 -32.58 -12.71 -1.66
CA ASN A 790 -33.37 -12.33 -0.48
C ASN A 790 -32.97 -13.08 0.80
N ASP A 791 -31.93 -13.92 0.75
CA ASP A 791 -31.36 -14.57 1.93
C ASP A 791 -30.65 -13.52 2.81
N PRO A 792 -31.01 -13.36 4.09
CA PRO A 792 -30.39 -12.40 5.01
C PRO A 792 -28.87 -12.60 5.21
N ILE A 793 -28.31 -13.73 4.78
CA ILE A 793 -26.87 -14.06 4.82
C ILE A 793 -26.15 -13.67 3.51
N HIS A 794 -26.87 -13.51 2.39
CA HIS A 794 -26.30 -13.32 1.04
C HIS A 794 -26.80 -12.06 0.33
N LYS A 795 -27.36 -11.09 1.07
CA LYS A 795 -27.78 -9.80 0.53
C LYS A 795 -26.60 -9.06 -0.10
N ILE A 796 -26.78 -8.64 -1.35
CA ILE A 796 -26.00 -7.54 -1.92
C ILE A 796 -26.72 -6.28 -1.44
N GLU A 797 -26.08 -5.47 -0.60
CA GLU A 797 -26.57 -4.13 -0.30
C GLU A 797 -26.12 -3.21 -1.43
N LEU A 798 -27.07 -2.71 -2.21
CA LEU A 798 -26.87 -1.61 -3.16
C LEU A 798 -27.54 -0.36 -2.61
N ASP A 799 -26.83 0.77 -2.66
CA ASP A 799 -27.41 2.06 -2.34
C ASP A 799 -28.31 2.52 -3.51
N LEU A 800 -29.62 2.32 -3.35
CA LEU A 800 -30.64 2.69 -4.33
C LEU A 800 -30.81 4.21 -4.47
N ASP A 801 -30.32 5.02 -3.52
CA ASP A 801 -30.39 6.48 -3.58
C ASP A 801 -29.14 7.07 -4.26
N GLU A 802 -27.99 6.37 -4.20
CA GLU A 802 -26.81 6.71 -5.00
C GLU A 802 -27.05 6.44 -6.51
N LEU A 803 -27.74 5.34 -6.86
CA LEU A 803 -28.22 5.03 -8.22
C LEU A 803 -29.23 6.06 -8.78
N LYS A 804 -29.98 6.75 -7.91
CA LYS A 804 -30.90 7.84 -8.31
C LYS A 804 -30.21 9.19 -8.48
N SER A 805 -29.00 9.36 -7.92
CA SER A 805 -28.30 10.65 -7.89
C SER A 805 -27.48 10.97 -9.14
N GLU A 806 -27.18 9.96 -9.98
CA GLU A 806 -26.49 10.14 -11.27
C GLU A 806 -27.33 9.60 -12.46
N PRO A 807 -28.14 10.43 -13.15
CA PRO A 807 -28.87 9.97 -14.30
C PRO A 807 -27.95 9.95 -15.54
N THR A 808 -27.74 8.76 -16.11
CA THR A 808 -27.59 8.65 -17.57
C THR A 808 -28.71 7.79 -18.16
N LEU A 809 -29.04 8.09 -19.42
CA LEU A 809 -30.29 7.77 -20.11
C LEU A 809 -30.51 6.27 -20.36
N SER A 810 -31.13 5.56 -19.43
CA SER A 810 -32.41 4.85 -19.63
C SER A 810 -32.86 4.18 -18.34
N ARG A 811 -34.17 4.22 -18.10
CA ARG A 811 -34.87 3.90 -16.86
C ARG A 811 -34.68 2.46 -16.36
N THR A 812 -35.05 2.32 -15.09
CA THR A 812 -35.40 1.14 -14.28
C THR A 812 -34.26 0.22 -13.85
N VAL A 813 -33.86 0.36 -12.58
CA VAL A 813 -33.38 -0.78 -11.78
C VAL A 813 -34.55 -1.76 -11.67
N GLU A 814 -34.69 -2.69 -12.60
CA GLU A 814 -35.52 -3.88 -12.35
C GLU A 814 -34.63 -4.85 -11.60
N ASP A 815 -34.63 -4.66 -10.28
CA ASP A 815 -34.11 -5.51 -9.22
C ASP A 815 -32.91 -6.42 -9.59
N VAL A 816 -31.71 -6.10 -9.08
CA VAL A 816 -30.51 -6.94 -9.26
C VAL A 816 -30.67 -8.36 -8.72
N HIS A 817 -31.74 -8.62 -7.97
CA HIS A 817 -32.12 -9.93 -7.48
C HIS A 817 -32.93 -10.75 -8.50
N GLU A 818 -33.39 -10.13 -9.59
CA GLU A 818 -34.10 -10.79 -10.68
C GLU A 818 -33.16 -11.30 -11.79
N LEU A 819 -33.58 -12.40 -12.41
CA LEU A 819 -32.93 -12.91 -13.60
C LEU A 819 -33.31 -12.02 -14.79
N GLN A 820 -32.34 -11.30 -15.33
CA GLN A 820 -32.57 -10.26 -16.32
C GLN A 820 -32.95 -10.84 -17.68
N GLN A 821 -33.83 -10.15 -18.42
CA GLN A 821 -34.36 -10.64 -19.70
C GLN A 821 -33.27 -11.00 -20.72
N TYR A 822 -32.20 -10.21 -20.81
CA TYR A 822 -31.07 -10.52 -21.71
C TYR A 822 -30.38 -11.83 -21.32
N THR A 823 -30.16 -12.07 -20.03
CA THR A 823 -29.62 -13.33 -19.51
C THR A 823 -30.60 -14.50 -19.73
N GLN A 824 -31.90 -14.29 -19.52
CA GLN A 824 -32.94 -15.28 -19.81
C GLN A 824 -32.90 -15.72 -21.29
N ASN A 825 -32.73 -14.75 -22.21
CA ASN A 825 -32.65 -15.03 -23.64
C ASN A 825 -31.40 -15.87 -23.99
N LEU A 826 -30.25 -15.58 -23.37
CA LEU A 826 -29.04 -16.38 -23.54
C LEU A 826 -29.23 -17.82 -23.03
N ILE A 827 -29.89 -17.98 -21.88
CA ILE A 827 -30.22 -19.30 -21.32
C ILE A 827 -31.20 -20.05 -22.24
N ALA A 828 -32.28 -19.41 -22.68
CA ALA A 828 -33.26 -20.00 -23.59
C ALA A 828 -32.62 -20.45 -24.90
N THR A 829 -31.78 -19.59 -25.49
CA THR A 829 -31.05 -19.89 -26.72
C THR A 829 -30.12 -21.08 -26.53
N HIS A 830 -29.44 -21.16 -25.39
CA HIS A 830 -28.58 -22.30 -25.09
C HIS A 830 -29.38 -23.61 -25.01
N ILE A 831 -30.54 -23.59 -24.34
CA ILE A 831 -31.42 -24.77 -24.20
C ILE A 831 -31.95 -25.22 -25.56
N ASP A 832 -32.43 -24.28 -26.38
CA ASP A 832 -32.97 -24.54 -27.71
C ASP A 832 -31.91 -25.14 -28.65
N LYS A 833 -30.73 -24.52 -28.73
CA LYS A 833 -29.61 -25.02 -29.55
C LYS A 833 -29.08 -26.38 -29.09
N SER A 834 -29.39 -26.79 -27.87
CA SER A 834 -29.04 -28.10 -27.32
C SER A 834 -30.16 -29.15 -27.49
N ASP A 835 -31.14 -28.92 -28.38
CA ASP A 835 -32.33 -29.76 -28.58
C ASP A 835 -33.12 -30.01 -27.26
N ASN A 836 -33.02 -29.06 -26.31
CA ASN A 836 -33.51 -29.12 -24.94
C ASN A 836 -32.86 -30.20 -24.05
N ILE A 837 -31.77 -30.83 -24.47
CA ILE A 837 -31.07 -31.88 -23.71
C ILE A 837 -29.81 -31.28 -23.09
N ILE A 838 -29.63 -31.43 -21.78
CA ILE A 838 -28.57 -30.76 -20.99
C ILE A 838 -27.79 -31.78 -20.14
N PRO A 839 -26.45 -31.66 -19.97
CA PRO A 839 -25.65 -32.55 -19.12
C PRO A 839 -25.90 -32.36 -17.60
N THR A 840 -25.84 -33.47 -16.84
CA THR A 840 -26.22 -33.53 -15.41
C THR A 840 -25.16 -33.01 -14.42
N LEU A 841 -23.85 -33.28 -14.61
CA LEU A 841 -22.81 -32.94 -13.60
C LEU A 841 -22.32 -31.48 -13.62
N THR A 842 -22.90 -30.64 -14.48
CA THR A 842 -22.56 -29.21 -14.61
C THR A 842 -23.69 -28.30 -14.12
N GLY A 843 -24.58 -28.81 -13.26
CA GLY A 843 -25.69 -28.04 -12.69
C GLY A 843 -26.78 -27.66 -13.71
N GLY A 844 -27.73 -26.82 -13.29
CA GLY A 844 -28.73 -26.22 -14.18
C GLY A 844 -28.12 -25.14 -15.10
N PRO A 845 -28.55 -24.99 -16.36
CA PRO A 845 -28.13 -23.88 -17.20
C PRO A 845 -28.49 -22.55 -16.53
N GLY A 846 -27.49 -21.69 -16.35
CA GLY A 846 -27.63 -20.41 -15.65
C GLY A 846 -27.55 -20.48 -14.12
N ALA A 847 -27.23 -21.64 -13.54
CA ALA A 847 -27.09 -21.81 -12.09
C ALA A 847 -25.70 -21.44 -11.54
N HIS A 848 -24.67 -21.31 -12.37
CA HIS A 848 -23.30 -21.13 -11.90
C HIS A 848 -22.88 -19.68 -11.71
N GLY A 849 -21.88 -19.46 -10.83
CA GLY A 849 -21.35 -18.16 -10.47
C GLY A 849 -20.96 -17.28 -11.66
N GLU A 850 -20.46 -17.85 -12.75
CA GLU A 850 -20.09 -17.09 -13.96
C GLU A 850 -21.30 -16.42 -14.62
N VAL A 851 -22.40 -17.16 -14.78
CA VAL A 851 -23.62 -16.66 -15.42
C VAL A 851 -24.36 -15.71 -14.49
N ARG A 852 -24.33 -15.97 -13.19
CA ARG A 852 -24.85 -15.06 -12.16
C ARG A 852 -24.16 -13.71 -12.22
N LEU A 853 -22.83 -13.70 -12.38
CA LEU A 853 -22.05 -12.48 -12.44
C LEU A 853 -22.42 -11.64 -13.67
N ILE A 854 -22.57 -12.30 -14.82
CA ILE A 854 -23.03 -11.66 -16.05
C ILE A 854 -24.44 -11.11 -15.90
N ASN A 855 -25.35 -11.84 -15.24
CA ASN A 855 -26.68 -11.35 -14.93
C ASN A 855 -26.62 -10.05 -14.11
N SER A 856 -25.72 -9.98 -13.14
CA SER A 856 -25.47 -8.77 -12.34
C SER A 856 -24.94 -7.62 -13.21
N VAL A 857 -24.04 -7.87 -14.16
CA VAL A 857 -23.60 -6.84 -15.13
C VAL A 857 -24.78 -6.35 -15.97
N VAL A 858 -25.61 -7.26 -16.49
CA VAL A 858 -26.79 -6.90 -17.29
C VAL A 858 -27.77 -6.06 -16.49
N ALA A 859 -28.03 -6.43 -15.24
CA ALA A 859 -28.96 -5.73 -14.34
C ALA A 859 -28.47 -4.31 -14.02
N LEU A 860 -27.16 -4.14 -13.88
CA LEU A 860 -26.55 -2.84 -13.55
C LEU A 860 -26.46 -1.90 -14.76
N TYR A 861 -26.53 -2.43 -16.00
CA TYR A 861 -26.40 -1.64 -17.23
C TYR A 861 -27.50 -1.97 -18.26
N PRO A 862 -28.78 -1.72 -17.93
CA PRO A 862 -29.89 -1.99 -18.84
C PRO A 862 -29.72 -1.19 -20.13
N GLY A 863 -29.87 -1.85 -21.28
CA GLY A 863 -29.70 -1.23 -22.61
C GLY A 863 -28.26 -1.11 -23.12
N GLN A 864 -27.24 -1.46 -22.33
CA GLN A 864 -25.81 -1.48 -22.74
C GLN A 864 -25.14 -2.84 -22.53
N ALA A 865 -25.92 -3.89 -22.28
CA ALA A 865 -25.45 -5.23 -21.90
C ALA A 865 -24.36 -5.78 -22.83
N GLU A 866 -24.54 -5.74 -24.14
CA GLU A 866 -23.57 -6.30 -25.10
C GLU A 866 -22.19 -5.64 -25.00
N MET A 867 -22.13 -4.31 -24.94
CA MET A 867 -20.89 -3.53 -24.84
C MET A 867 -20.23 -3.69 -23.46
N LYS A 868 -21.02 -3.78 -22.39
CA LYS A 868 -20.45 -3.95 -21.04
C LYS A 868 -19.92 -5.37 -20.84
N LEU A 869 -20.63 -6.36 -21.36
CA LEU A 869 -20.17 -7.75 -21.34
C LEU A 869 -18.93 -7.95 -22.21
N SER A 870 -18.82 -7.28 -23.36
CA SER A 870 -17.61 -7.37 -24.19
C SER A 870 -16.34 -6.85 -23.51
N ASN A 871 -16.49 -6.05 -22.47
CA ASN A 871 -15.38 -5.51 -21.71
C ASN A 871 -15.19 -6.24 -20.38
N THR A 872 -15.97 -7.27 -20.07
CA THR A 872 -15.83 -8.01 -18.82
C THR A 872 -14.72 -9.05 -18.93
N GLN A 873 -13.68 -8.92 -18.09
CA GLN A 873 -12.76 -9.99 -17.76
C GLN A 873 -13.32 -10.82 -16.62
N LEU A 874 -13.59 -12.09 -16.88
CA LEU A 874 -14.07 -13.06 -15.90
C LEU A 874 -12.94 -13.98 -15.47
N PHE A 875 -12.82 -14.16 -14.15
CA PHE A 875 -11.89 -15.07 -13.51
C PHE A 875 -12.68 -16.07 -12.68
N THR A 876 -12.30 -17.33 -12.78
CA THR A 876 -13.00 -18.44 -12.15
C THR A 876 -12.03 -19.34 -11.44
N HIS A 877 -12.25 -19.57 -10.15
CA HIS A 877 -11.44 -20.47 -9.35
C HIS A 877 -12.28 -21.64 -8.85
N LYS A 878 -11.81 -22.87 -9.10
CA LYS A 878 -12.35 -24.07 -8.47
C LYS A 878 -11.82 -24.13 -7.05
N ILE A 879 -12.72 -24.27 -6.10
CA ILE A 879 -12.40 -24.31 -4.67
C ILE A 879 -12.97 -25.55 -3.97
N THR A 880 -13.78 -26.37 -4.64
CA THR A 880 -14.20 -27.70 -4.16
C THR A 880 -13.25 -28.80 -4.66
N GLY A 881 -12.77 -29.66 -3.75
CA GLY A 881 -12.05 -30.88 -4.08
C GLY A 881 -10.62 -30.68 -4.60
N VAL A 882 -10.02 -29.53 -4.30
CA VAL A 882 -8.63 -29.16 -4.61
C VAL A 882 -7.97 -28.58 -3.36
N ASP A 883 -6.67 -28.76 -3.22
CA ASP A 883 -5.92 -28.29 -2.04
C ASP A 883 -5.59 -26.79 -2.09
N GLU A 884 -5.62 -26.18 -3.28
CA GLU A 884 -5.40 -24.75 -3.53
C GLU A 884 -6.37 -24.23 -4.61
N PRO A 885 -6.67 -22.91 -4.72
CA PRO A 885 -7.67 -22.43 -5.67
C PRO A 885 -7.06 -22.57 -7.06
N LYS A 886 -7.66 -23.40 -7.91
CA LYS A 886 -7.13 -23.64 -9.26
C LYS A 886 -7.95 -22.87 -10.29
N PRO A 887 -7.32 -22.28 -11.32
CA PRO A 887 -8.02 -21.79 -12.48
C PRO A 887 -9.05 -22.81 -12.98
N PHE A 888 -10.30 -22.39 -13.15
CA PHE A 888 -11.40 -23.24 -13.56
C PHE A 888 -11.94 -22.79 -14.90
N ILE A 889 -11.74 -23.61 -15.93
CA ILE A 889 -12.28 -23.35 -17.27
C ILE A 889 -13.81 -23.49 -17.20
N ALA A 890 -14.54 -22.58 -17.85
CA ALA A 890 -16.00 -22.60 -17.87
C ALA A 890 -16.56 -23.93 -18.40
N CYS A 891 -17.61 -24.47 -17.76
CA CYS A 891 -18.23 -25.73 -18.17
C CYS A 891 -19.10 -25.58 -19.43
N PHE A 892 -19.65 -26.68 -19.96
CA PHE A 892 -20.55 -26.68 -21.13
C PHE A 892 -21.74 -25.73 -20.94
N ASN A 893 -22.45 -25.87 -19.82
CA ASN A 893 -23.64 -25.06 -19.52
C ASN A 893 -23.32 -23.56 -19.45
N CYS A 894 -22.14 -23.19 -18.92
CA CYS A 894 -21.72 -21.78 -18.86
C CYS A 894 -21.22 -21.28 -20.21
N SER A 895 -20.38 -22.06 -20.90
CA SER A 895 -19.76 -21.67 -22.17
C SER A 895 -20.79 -21.46 -23.29
N GLY A 896 -21.97 -22.09 -23.20
CA GLY A 896 -23.09 -21.86 -24.11
C GLY A 896 -23.96 -20.62 -23.81
N ILE A 897 -23.83 -20.05 -22.61
CA ILE A 897 -24.63 -18.89 -22.15
C ILE A 897 -23.81 -17.61 -22.19
N ILE A 898 -22.55 -17.68 -21.75
CA ILE A 898 -21.66 -16.52 -21.69
C ILE A 898 -21.38 -16.01 -23.11
N PRO A 899 -21.62 -14.73 -23.44
CA PRO A 899 -21.31 -14.20 -24.78
C PRO A 899 -19.83 -14.36 -25.15
N GLU A 900 -19.52 -14.56 -26.44
CA GLU A 900 -18.13 -14.72 -26.93
C GLU A 900 -17.22 -13.54 -26.62
N SER A 901 -17.82 -12.35 -26.50
CA SER A 901 -17.11 -11.12 -26.22
C SER A 901 -16.60 -10.99 -24.78
N VAL A 902 -17.07 -11.82 -23.83
CA VAL A 902 -16.57 -11.84 -22.45
C VAL A 902 -15.26 -12.62 -22.38
N SER A 903 -14.18 -11.99 -21.91
CA SER A 903 -12.86 -12.63 -21.76
C SER A 903 -12.80 -13.48 -20.49
N ILE A 904 -12.63 -14.80 -20.60
CA ILE A 904 -12.43 -15.68 -19.44
C ILE A 904 -10.95 -16.01 -19.30
N GLN A 905 -10.30 -15.49 -18.26
CA GLN A 905 -8.84 -15.53 -18.09
C GLN A 905 -8.28 -16.94 -17.85
N THR A 906 -9.12 -17.87 -17.41
CA THR A 906 -8.75 -19.28 -17.24
C THR A 906 -8.86 -20.10 -18.54
N GLY A 907 -9.35 -19.49 -19.62
CA GLY A 907 -9.61 -20.12 -20.91
C GLY A 907 -11.09 -20.50 -21.11
N ARG A 908 -11.50 -20.61 -22.37
CA ARG A 908 -12.86 -21.00 -22.79
C ARG A 908 -12.80 -22.12 -23.83
N HIS A 909 -13.77 -23.03 -23.79
CA HIS A 909 -14.03 -23.96 -24.90
C HIS A 909 -15.10 -23.36 -25.82
N ALA A 910 -14.77 -23.18 -27.10
CA ALA A 910 -15.75 -22.78 -28.12
C ALA A 910 -16.84 -23.87 -28.23
N MET A 911 -18.10 -23.44 -28.31
CA MET A 911 -19.25 -24.35 -28.28
C MET A 911 -19.64 -24.79 -29.69
N ASP A 912 -19.68 -26.09 -29.91
CA ASP A 912 -20.19 -26.71 -31.14
C ASP A 912 -21.49 -27.47 -30.84
N TYR A 913 -22.62 -26.78 -31.04
CA TYR A 913 -23.95 -27.32 -30.82
C TYR A 913 -24.30 -28.45 -31.80
N ALA A 914 -23.82 -28.38 -33.04
CA ALA A 914 -24.11 -29.39 -34.05
C ALA A 914 -23.48 -30.73 -33.64
N LYS A 915 -22.21 -30.70 -33.24
CA LYS A 915 -21.50 -31.86 -32.73
C LYS A 915 -22.10 -32.38 -31.42
N TYR A 916 -22.56 -31.49 -30.54
CA TYR A 916 -23.28 -31.88 -29.33
C TYR A 916 -24.57 -32.65 -29.65
N ASN A 917 -25.44 -32.09 -30.50
CA ASN A 917 -26.74 -32.67 -30.83
C ASN A 917 -26.58 -33.98 -31.61
N GLU A 918 -25.63 -34.06 -32.56
CA GLU A 918 -25.30 -35.30 -33.26
C GLU A 918 -24.92 -36.41 -32.28
N HIS A 919 -24.11 -36.08 -31.28
CA HIS A 919 -23.67 -37.03 -30.25
C HIS A 919 -24.83 -37.47 -29.35
N VAL A 920 -25.70 -36.55 -28.94
CA VAL A 920 -26.91 -36.85 -28.17
C VAL A 920 -27.86 -37.77 -28.96
N LEU A 921 -28.07 -37.50 -30.25
CA LEU A 921 -28.88 -38.33 -31.14
C LEU A 921 -28.27 -39.72 -31.35
N ALA A 922 -26.94 -39.82 -31.48
CA ALA A 922 -26.25 -41.11 -31.59
C ALA A 922 -26.47 -41.97 -30.35
N ILE A 923 -26.43 -41.38 -29.14
CA ILE A 923 -26.69 -42.10 -27.89
C ILE A 923 -28.17 -42.50 -27.77
N ASN A 924 -29.09 -41.61 -28.13
CA ASN A 924 -30.53 -41.89 -28.07
C ASN A 924 -31.00 -42.93 -29.10
N ARG A 925 -30.26 -43.13 -30.20
CA ARG A 925 -30.49 -44.18 -31.21
C ARG A 925 -29.82 -45.52 -30.88
N ALA A 926 -28.92 -45.56 -29.90
CA ALA A 926 -28.28 -46.81 -29.49
C ALA A 926 -29.33 -47.74 -28.83
N PRO A 927 -29.41 -49.03 -29.23
CA PRO A 927 -30.36 -49.96 -28.63
C PRO A 927 -30.10 -50.07 -27.12
N ARG A 928 -31.08 -49.69 -26.30
CA ARG A 928 -31.01 -49.85 -24.85
C ARG A 928 -30.90 -51.35 -24.54
N PRO A 929 -29.92 -51.81 -23.76
CA PRO A 929 -29.86 -53.22 -23.36
C PRO A 929 -31.15 -53.55 -22.61
N GLY A 930 -31.90 -54.52 -23.13
CA GLY A 930 -33.10 -55.03 -22.45
C GLY A 930 -32.74 -55.55 -21.06
N PRO A 931 -33.69 -55.57 -20.11
CA PRO A 931 -33.42 -56.12 -18.78
C PRO A 931 -32.94 -57.57 -18.93
N SER A 932 -31.76 -57.85 -18.38
CA SER A 932 -31.27 -59.23 -18.26
C SER A 932 -32.29 -60.06 -17.45
N PRO A 933 -32.63 -61.28 -17.92
CA PRO A 933 -33.58 -62.15 -17.24
C PRO A 933 -33.15 -62.56 -15.83
#